data_AF-D7FQ93-F1
#
_entry.id   AF-D7FQ93-F1
#
_cell.length_a   1.000
_cell.length_b   1.000
_cell.length_c   1.000
_cell.angle_alpha   90.00
_cell.angle_beta   90.00
_cell.angle_gamma   90.00
#
_symmetry.space_group_name_H-M   'P 1'
#
loop_
_entity.id
_entity.type
_entity.pdbx_description
1 polymer ?
#
loop_
_entity_poly.entity_id
_entity_poly.type
_entity_poly.pdbx_seq_one_letter_code
_entity_poly.pdbx_strand_id
1 'polypeptide(L)'
;MDRLVFDGKLGNSAGWDRDRTALLDGRRSAYDRGSGNAMLHVEVTGVTVAESLFMVAGLRCVCSLQCARGFAAALCLAANGRAQRAIPYSEMSVGVPKEITPLEKRVAQTPDTVAKLVKLGITVNVEAGAGEASKCSDKGYEAAGANIVGKDKVWKSDLVMKVNPPTTEEAALLESRAIMSLFWPAQNKELLEQMAKQGATVLAMDQLPRTLSRGQSFDVLSSQANIAGYRAVLEAAHHFDRFFAGQTTAAGRIPPAKVLVLGGGVAGLAAVQAAKNMGAVVKAFDVRPAVKEQIESLGGEFLEVDLQEDGSGAGGYAKEMSKEWFQAAERMLAAEMKGIDVVIGTALIPGRPAPRLITEVLVLGGGVAGLAAVQAAKNMGAVVKAFDVRPAVKEQIESLGGEFLEVDLQPMVDSMKVGSVTVDLAAATGGNIATTRADEVYKTPNGVTCIGYTDMTSRLANTASALFSNNVVKLFSSAGPFQHGGKPLAVSDKEKFQIDYNDEAVRGVLAVDGGTVTWPAPQKPPPPPPAKKDEVEEVEAVPIDIEAMYKKSAMRTTATSATVLGLGMISPNLAFSNMMTTFALSGIVGYQVVKGVSHSLHSPLMAVTNAISGLTALGGMYLMGPGLVPHTTAELLGAGAVLISTVNISGGFLVTKKMLDMFKRPDDPPEYYQMYLLPAGTLLGGYAVTKAAGYPQMDHLVSMASAVCCIGGIGGLSSQSTARLGNVLGMSGVAFGVAATVGTLAPGPAQLAQLAGLMGVGGVGGYQVAKRVGPSELPQTVAAFHSLVGLAACGTAVGDYTHHMHDPAATADAVRMSAVYLASFIGGATATGSVVAFGKLQGLLPSAALKLPGRDPMNAGVGLACLGGMAAFVVGPSSPAMGCALLGLSAAGSGFLGAHMTASIGGADMPVVITVLNSYSGWALCAEGFMLDKPLLTVVGALIGSSGAILTDIMCKAMNRDIVSVLLGGFGTKATAGGEAMAIEGEATMTTAPDVATALTEANSVVIVPGYGLAVAGAQYAIAETVKTLTKHGIKVKFAVHPVAGRMPGQLNVLLAEAGVPYDIVHEMEEINDEMSSADVCLVVGANDTVNSAAEEDPNSSIAGMPVIRVWEAKRVVVMKRTLATGYAGVDNPVFFKPNTDMLLGDAKATIEDLLGEVKAHYSHK
;
A
#
# COMPACT_ATOMS: atom_id res chain seq x y z
N MET A 1 45.14 -0.08 -15.68
CA MET A 1 46.24 0.89 -15.82
C MET A 1 45.63 2.18 -16.29
N ASP A 2 45.64 3.31 -15.60
CA ASP A 2 46.17 3.68 -14.30
C ASP A 2 45.39 4.89 -13.78
N ARG A 3 45.37 5.00 -12.45
CA ARG A 3 44.91 6.14 -11.65
C ARG A 3 45.64 7.44 -12.03
N LEU A 4 44.99 8.59 -11.76
CA LEU A 4 45.51 9.86 -11.19
C LEU A 4 44.43 10.94 -11.45
N VAL A 5 43.55 11.34 -10.51
CA VAL A 5 43.69 12.13 -9.26
C VAL A 5 43.97 13.64 -9.50
N PHE A 6 43.22 14.47 -8.75
CA PHE A 6 43.19 15.94 -8.54
C PHE A 6 42.27 16.73 -9.50
N ASP A 7 41.11 17.24 -9.07
CA ASP A 7 40.77 18.25 -8.02
C ASP A 7 41.15 19.68 -8.43
N GLY A 8 40.21 20.62 -8.32
CA GLY A 8 40.44 22.03 -8.66
C GLY A 8 39.20 22.85 -8.96
N LYS A 9 38.66 23.48 -7.92
CA LYS A 9 37.56 24.45 -7.84
C LYS A 9 37.73 25.73 -8.70
N LEU A 10 36.62 26.50 -8.73
CA LEU A 10 36.42 27.93 -9.05
C LEU A 10 35.93 28.16 -10.49
N GLY A 11 34.83 28.85 -10.80
CA GLY A 11 33.98 29.77 -10.03
C GLY A 11 33.56 30.91 -10.96
N ASN A 12 32.30 31.36 -10.89
CA ASN A 12 31.75 32.59 -11.48
C ASN A 12 31.75 32.67 -13.03
N SER A 13 30.86 33.34 -13.76
CA SER A 13 29.66 34.15 -13.51
C SER A 13 29.15 34.61 -14.89
N ALA A 14 27.83 34.74 -15.05
CA ALA A 14 27.11 35.70 -15.90
C ALA A 14 27.43 35.83 -17.42
N GLY A 15 26.36 35.77 -18.24
CA GLY A 15 26.17 36.78 -19.29
C GLY A 15 25.72 36.31 -20.68
N TRP A 16 24.44 36.58 -21.00
CA TRP A 16 23.90 37.11 -22.27
C TRP A 16 24.03 36.24 -23.53
N ASP A 17 22.94 35.65 -24.05
CA ASP A 17 21.85 36.20 -24.89
C ASP A 17 22.25 36.57 -26.34
N ARG A 18 21.41 36.05 -27.25
CA ARG A 18 21.23 36.33 -28.69
C ARG A 18 22.31 35.85 -29.67
N ASP A 19 21.89 34.91 -30.52
CA ASP A 19 21.67 35.32 -31.91
C ASP A 19 20.51 34.59 -32.61
N ARG A 20 19.72 35.38 -33.33
CA ARG A 20 18.58 34.97 -34.16
C ARG A 20 19.06 34.67 -35.57
N THR A 21 18.43 33.69 -36.22
CA THR A 21 17.80 33.80 -37.57
C THR A 21 17.41 32.38 -38.02
N ALA A 22 16.41 32.11 -38.85
CA ALA A 22 15.15 32.72 -39.21
C ALA A 22 14.48 31.75 -40.21
N LEU A 23 13.15 31.81 -40.29
CA LEU A 23 12.30 31.54 -41.46
C LEU A 23 11.80 30.11 -41.78
N LEU A 24 10.49 29.98 -41.53
CA LEU A 24 9.40 29.50 -42.41
C LEU A 24 9.28 27.99 -42.68
N ASP A 25 8.23 27.30 -42.22
CA ASP A 25 6.81 27.34 -42.67
C ASP A 25 6.67 26.80 -44.11
N GLY A 26 5.91 25.75 -44.45
CA GLY A 26 4.92 24.94 -43.75
C GLY A 26 4.23 23.96 -44.72
N ARG A 27 3.04 23.47 -44.30
CA ARG A 27 2.00 22.61 -44.97
C ARG A 27 2.08 21.11 -44.63
N ARG A 28 1.18 20.61 -43.74
CA ARG A 28 -0.23 20.14 -43.95
C ARG A 28 -0.29 18.82 -44.74
N SER A 29 -0.59 17.68 -44.09
CA SER A 29 -1.93 17.11 -43.78
C SER A 29 -2.39 16.07 -44.82
N ALA A 30 -2.70 14.83 -44.40
CA ALA A 30 -4.00 14.17 -44.63
C ALA A 30 -4.02 12.68 -44.21
N TYR A 31 -5.15 12.30 -43.61
CA TYR A 31 -5.77 10.97 -43.46
C TYR A 31 -5.84 10.17 -44.78
N ASP A 32 -5.75 8.82 -44.75
CA ASP A 32 -6.91 7.92 -44.97
C ASP A 32 -6.60 6.41 -44.73
N ARG A 33 -7.69 5.66 -44.59
CA ARG A 33 -7.93 4.25 -44.24
C ARG A 33 -7.25 3.16 -45.09
N GLY A 34 -6.95 2.05 -44.42
CA GLY A 34 -7.52 0.72 -44.75
C GLY A 34 -6.79 -0.24 -45.71
N SER A 35 -6.69 -1.50 -45.25
CA SER A 35 -6.61 -2.77 -46.00
C SER A 35 -5.26 -3.30 -46.52
N GLY A 36 -5.07 -4.61 -46.36
CA GLY A 36 -4.40 -5.46 -47.36
C GLY A 36 -3.09 -6.14 -46.95
N ASN A 37 -3.16 -7.44 -46.70
CA ASN A 37 -2.04 -8.39 -46.70
C ASN A 37 -1.09 -8.21 -47.89
N ALA A 38 0.22 -8.36 -47.66
CA ALA A 38 1.11 -9.12 -48.55
C ALA A 38 2.42 -9.48 -47.83
N MET A 39 2.71 -10.78 -47.78
CA MET A 39 4.00 -11.35 -47.41
C MET A 39 5.11 -10.88 -48.36
N LEU A 40 6.33 -10.74 -47.84
CA LEU A 40 7.53 -11.15 -48.58
C LEU A 40 8.66 -11.54 -47.63
N HIS A 41 8.94 -12.84 -47.63
CA HIS A 41 10.15 -13.47 -47.12
C HIS A 41 11.37 -13.02 -47.95
N VAL A 42 12.45 -12.60 -47.29
CA VAL A 42 13.82 -12.80 -47.78
C VAL A 42 14.69 -13.17 -46.59
N GLU A 43 15.33 -14.32 -46.72
CA GLU A 43 16.24 -14.97 -45.78
C GLU A 43 17.70 -14.61 -46.14
N VAL A 44 18.64 -15.02 -45.27
CA VAL A 44 20.08 -15.26 -45.53
C VAL A 44 21.08 -14.23 -44.95
N THR A 45 21.69 -14.66 -43.82
CA THR A 45 23.10 -14.48 -43.35
C THR A 45 23.58 -13.07 -42.98
N GLY A 46 24.37 -12.82 -41.92
CA GLY A 46 25.22 -13.66 -41.10
C GLY A 46 26.58 -13.00 -40.94
N VAL A 47 26.91 -12.62 -39.69
CA VAL A 47 28.26 -12.34 -39.14
C VAL A 47 28.85 -10.91 -39.26
N THR A 48 29.05 -10.34 -38.06
CA THR A 48 30.02 -9.37 -37.50
C THR A 48 31.21 -8.95 -38.38
N VAL A 49 31.80 -7.75 -38.26
CA VAL A 49 32.59 -7.22 -37.12
C VAL A 49 32.80 -5.70 -37.30
N ALA A 50 33.10 -5.05 -36.19
CA ALA A 50 33.79 -3.78 -36.02
C ALA A 50 34.96 -3.50 -37.02
N GLU A 51 35.52 -2.31 -36.86
CA GLU A 51 36.75 -1.77 -37.49
C GLU A 51 36.54 -0.96 -38.76
N SER A 52 36.27 0.32 -38.56
CA SER A 52 36.77 1.38 -39.45
C SER A 52 37.83 2.15 -38.69
N LEU A 53 39.12 1.84 -38.92
CA LEU A 53 40.28 2.75 -38.82
C LEU A 53 41.56 1.90 -38.80
N PHE A 54 42.14 1.62 -39.97
CA PHE A 54 43.54 1.94 -40.28
C PHE A 54 43.84 1.69 -41.77
N MET A 55 44.41 2.72 -42.38
CA MET A 55 44.77 2.84 -43.79
C MET A 55 45.83 1.83 -44.23
N VAL A 56 45.61 1.28 -45.43
CA VAL A 56 46.47 1.43 -46.62
C VAL A 56 47.97 1.64 -46.35
N ALA A 57 48.75 0.56 -46.41
CA ALA A 57 50.08 0.55 -47.01
C ALA A 57 50.42 -0.89 -47.41
N GLY A 58 50.41 -1.16 -48.72
CA GLY A 58 50.66 -2.49 -49.25
C GLY A 58 52.10 -2.93 -49.08
N LEU A 59 52.30 -4.20 -48.70
CA LEU A 59 53.49 -4.99 -48.99
C LEU A 59 53.15 -6.48 -48.93
N ARG A 60 53.37 -7.18 -50.04
CA ARG A 60 53.34 -8.64 -50.17
C ARG A 60 54.48 -9.24 -49.33
N CYS A 61 54.20 -10.30 -48.58
CA CYS A 61 55.21 -11.32 -48.29
C CYS A 61 54.57 -12.72 -48.20
N VAL A 62 55.10 -13.61 -49.02
CA VAL A 62 54.87 -15.05 -49.04
C VAL A 62 55.91 -15.68 -48.11
N CYS A 63 55.52 -16.48 -47.12
CA CYS A 63 56.24 -17.71 -46.76
C CYS A 63 55.56 -18.55 -45.68
N SER A 64 55.18 -19.77 -46.11
CA SER A 64 55.38 -21.08 -45.48
C SER A 64 55.05 -21.32 -44.00
N LEU A 65 54.03 -22.17 -43.84
CA LEU A 65 53.86 -23.17 -42.80
C LEU A 65 55.18 -23.86 -42.39
N GLN A 66 55.61 -23.70 -41.14
CA GLN A 66 56.22 -24.76 -40.30
C GLN A 66 56.65 -24.19 -38.94
N CYS A 67 55.67 -23.90 -38.06
CA CYS A 67 55.96 -23.75 -36.62
C CYS A 67 54.76 -24.01 -35.69
N ALA A 68 53.54 -24.18 -36.19
CA ALA A 68 52.33 -24.29 -35.34
C ALA A 68 51.84 -25.74 -35.07
N ARG A 69 52.72 -26.74 -35.06
CA ARG A 69 52.34 -28.13 -34.68
C ARG A 69 52.79 -28.57 -33.28
N GLY A 70 53.59 -27.74 -32.58
CA GLY A 70 54.04 -28.05 -31.21
C GLY A 70 53.15 -27.49 -30.09
N PHE A 71 52.36 -26.45 -30.36
CA PHE A 71 51.60 -25.74 -29.30
C PHE A 71 50.15 -26.21 -29.14
N ALA A 72 49.57 -26.89 -30.13
CA ALA A 72 48.18 -27.35 -30.09
C ALA A 72 47.97 -28.64 -29.26
N ALA A 73 49.03 -29.41 -29.02
CA ALA A 73 48.93 -30.65 -28.22
C ALA A 73 48.91 -30.39 -26.71
N ALA A 74 49.49 -29.27 -26.24
CA ALA A 74 49.53 -28.93 -24.81
C ALA A 74 48.23 -28.25 -24.32
N LEU A 75 47.49 -27.55 -25.20
CA LEU A 75 46.20 -26.94 -24.81
C LEU A 75 45.01 -27.92 -24.88
N CYS A 76 45.05 -28.96 -25.70
CA CYS A 76 43.98 -29.96 -25.75
C CYS A 76 43.95 -30.91 -24.54
N LEU A 77 45.04 -31.04 -23.78
CA LEU A 77 45.07 -31.84 -22.55
C LEU A 77 44.59 -31.07 -21.29
N ALA A 78 44.45 -29.74 -21.37
CA ALA A 78 43.95 -28.90 -20.28
C ALA A 78 42.44 -28.61 -20.37
N ALA A 79 41.76 -29.05 -21.43
CA ALA A 79 40.34 -28.80 -21.68
C ALA A 79 39.44 -30.03 -21.43
N ASN A 80 39.83 -30.93 -20.52
CA ASN A 80 38.98 -32.03 -20.04
C ASN A 80 38.02 -31.57 -18.93
N GLY A 81 37.30 -30.48 -19.17
CA GLY A 81 36.07 -30.19 -18.42
C GLY A 81 34.99 -31.16 -18.92
N ARG A 82 34.57 -32.12 -18.09
CA ARG A 82 33.45 -33.01 -18.40
C ARG A 82 32.21 -32.15 -18.71
N ALA A 83 31.86 -32.01 -19.98
CA ALA A 83 30.55 -31.49 -20.36
C ALA A 83 29.49 -32.52 -19.93
N GLN A 84 28.84 -32.30 -18.78
CA GLN A 84 27.70 -33.13 -18.38
C GLN A 84 26.52 -32.88 -19.32
N ARG A 85 25.94 -33.95 -19.84
CA ARG A 85 24.79 -33.97 -20.76
C ARG A 85 23.53 -33.66 -19.96
N ALA A 86 22.75 -32.65 -20.35
CA ALA A 86 21.44 -32.38 -19.75
C ALA A 86 20.50 -33.60 -19.94
N ILE A 87 19.87 -34.07 -18.86
CA ILE A 87 19.05 -35.29 -18.83
C ILE A 87 17.57 -34.87 -18.83
N PRO A 88 16.74 -35.29 -19.80
CA PRO A 88 15.30 -35.06 -19.74
C PRO A 88 14.69 -35.65 -18.47
N TYR A 89 13.78 -34.93 -17.81
CA TYR A 89 13.12 -35.43 -16.58
C TYR A 89 12.39 -36.76 -16.81
N SER A 90 11.86 -36.97 -18.01
CA SER A 90 11.22 -38.23 -18.45
C SER A 90 12.15 -39.44 -18.49
N GLU A 91 13.46 -39.22 -18.57
CA GLU A 91 14.49 -40.26 -18.58
C GLU A 91 15.16 -40.44 -17.21
N MET A 92 14.76 -39.67 -16.20
CA MET A 92 15.37 -39.65 -14.87
C MET A 92 14.55 -40.45 -13.86
N SER A 93 15.25 -41.15 -12.96
CA SER A 93 14.66 -41.83 -11.81
C SER A 93 15.18 -41.29 -10.48
N VAL A 94 14.27 -41.10 -9.52
CA VAL A 94 14.58 -40.66 -8.14
C VAL A 94 14.27 -41.79 -7.16
N GLY A 95 15.23 -42.14 -6.32
CA GLY A 95 15.11 -43.16 -5.27
C GLY A 95 14.93 -42.53 -3.88
N VAL A 96 13.95 -43.01 -3.12
CA VAL A 96 13.68 -42.60 -1.73
C VAL A 96 13.84 -43.83 -0.81
N PRO A 97 15.05 -44.10 -0.30
CA PRO A 97 15.32 -45.24 0.56
C PRO A 97 14.74 -45.04 1.96
N LYS A 98 14.57 -46.15 2.68
CA LYS A 98 14.20 -46.15 4.09
C LYS A 98 15.41 -45.72 4.94
N GLU A 99 15.18 -44.83 5.90
CA GLU A 99 16.21 -44.44 6.86
C GLU A 99 16.51 -45.58 7.85
N ILE A 100 17.80 -45.88 8.05
CA ILE A 100 18.29 -46.91 8.98
C ILE A 100 18.99 -46.31 10.22
N THR A 101 19.23 -45.00 10.23
CA THR A 101 19.85 -44.30 11.36
C THR A 101 18.99 -44.48 12.62
N PRO A 102 19.58 -44.86 13.77
CA PRO A 102 18.84 -44.96 15.02
C PRO A 102 18.05 -43.67 15.33
N LEU A 103 16.81 -43.82 15.81
CA LEU A 103 15.89 -42.73 16.14
C LEU A 103 15.40 -41.85 14.97
N GLU A 104 15.85 -42.09 13.74
CA GLU A 104 15.31 -41.40 12.56
C GLU A 104 13.91 -41.90 12.22
N LYS A 105 12.98 -40.97 12.06
CA LYS A 105 11.57 -41.26 11.71
C LYS A 105 11.10 -40.49 10.48
N ARG A 106 11.89 -39.53 10.00
CA ARG A 106 11.60 -38.72 8.82
C ARG A 106 11.86 -39.53 7.55
N VAL A 107 11.35 -39.00 6.44
CA VAL A 107 11.58 -39.51 5.09
C VAL A 107 11.91 -38.34 4.17
N ALA A 108 12.78 -38.57 3.18
CA ALA A 108 13.31 -37.50 2.33
C ALA A 108 12.26 -36.89 1.39
N GLN A 109 11.23 -37.67 1.01
CA GLN A 109 10.14 -37.24 0.13
C GLN A 109 8.80 -37.70 0.70
N THR A 110 7.79 -36.84 0.62
CA THR A 110 6.40 -37.12 1.04
C THR A 110 5.51 -37.35 -0.19
N PRO A 111 4.32 -37.95 -0.07
CA PRO A 111 3.41 -38.12 -1.20
C PRO A 111 3.16 -36.83 -1.99
N ASP A 112 3.01 -35.69 -1.30
CA ASP A 112 2.78 -34.39 -1.95
C ASP A 112 3.96 -33.93 -2.82
N THR A 113 5.19 -34.13 -2.35
CA THR A 113 6.38 -33.77 -3.12
C THR A 113 6.72 -34.78 -4.20
N VAL A 114 6.37 -36.06 -3.99
CA VAL A 114 6.40 -37.09 -5.02
C VAL A 114 5.47 -36.73 -6.17
N ALA A 115 4.23 -36.30 -5.89
CA ALA A 115 3.29 -35.87 -6.94
C ALA A 115 3.86 -34.71 -7.77
N LYS A 116 4.60 -33.78 -7.15
CA LYS A 116 5.30 -32.69 -7.86
C LYS A 116 6.42 -33.22 -8.78
N LEU A 117 7.23 -34.17 -8.31
CA LEU A 117 8.29 -34.79 -9.13
C LEU A 117 7.72 -35.61 -10.29
N VAL A 118 6.65 -36.39 -10.04
CA VAL A 118 5.94 -37.15 -11.09
C VAL A 118 5.33 -36.22 -12.13
N LYS A 119 4.79 -35.07 -11.72
CA LYS A 119 4.27 -34.04 -12.64
C LYS A 119 5.35 -33.44 -13.56
N LEU A 120 6.63 -33.47 -13.15
CA LEU A 120 7.76 -33.10 -14.00
C LEU A 120 8.17 -34.22 -14.99
N GLY A 121 7.54 -35.39 -14.92
CA GLY A 121 7.85 -36.56 -15.75
C GLY A 121 8.86 -37.54 -15.12
N ILE A 122 9.30 -37.31 -13.88
CA ILE A 122 10.33 -38.12 -13.22
C ILE A 122 9.73 -39.42 -12.69
N THR A 123 10.44 -40.54 -12.89
CA THR A 123 10.06 -41.81 -12.27
C THR A 123 10.52 -41.83 -10.81
N VAL A 124 9.59 -41.90 -9.85
CA VAL A 124 9.93 -41.94 -8.42
C VAL A 124 9.81 -43.37 -7.88
N ASN A 125 10.89 -43.90 -7.33
CA ASN A 125 10.95 -45.21 -6.69
C ASN A 125 11.09 -45.02 -5.18
N VAL A 126 10.16 -45.56 -4.38
CA VAL A 126 10.16 -45.46 -2.92
C VAL A 126 10.39 -46.85 -2.33
N GLU A 127 11.29 -46.99 -1.38
CA GLU A 127 11.49 -48.27 -0.67
C GLU A 127 10.26 -48.61 0.17
N ALA A 128 9.81 -49.87 0.11
CA ALA A 128 8.67 -50.34 0.89
C ALA A 128 8.83 -50.01 2.39
N GLY A 129 7.84 -49.33 2.96
CA GLY A 129 7.84 -48.89 4.36
C GLY A 129 8.79 -47.73 4.69
N ALA A 130 9.33 -47.00 3.71
CA ALA A 130 10.21 -45.84 3.95
C ALA A 130 9.51 -44.71 4.73
N GLY A 131 8.24 -44.43 4.42
CA GLY A 131 7.48 -43.33 5.02
C GLY A 131 6.68 -43.69 6.28
N GLU A 132 6.67 -44.96 6.70
CA GLU A 132 5.74 -45.46 7.73
C GLU A 132 5.93 -44.74 9.09
N ALA A 133 7.19 -44.52 9.49
CA ALA A 133 7.52 -43.79 10.72
C ALA A 133 7.10 -42.31 10.67
N SER A 134 7.02 -41.73 9.46
CA SER A 134 6.57 -40.36 9.18
C SER A 134 5.05 -40.26 8.92
N LYS A 135 4.32 -41.38 9.08
CA LYS A 135 2.88 -41.49 8.78
C LYS A 135 2.55 -41.31 7.30
N CYS A 136 3.50 -41.57 6.40
CA CYS A 136 3.29 -41.66 4.96
C CYS A 136 3.21 -43.13 4.55
N SER A 137 2.01 -43.64 4.27
CA SER A 137 1.82 -45.03 3.86
C SER A 137 2.26 -45.27 2.41
N ASP A 138 2.72 -46.49 2.10
CA ASP A 138 3.07 -46.92 0.74
C ASP A 138 1.94 -46.66 -0.27
N LYS A 139 0.67 -46.93 0.11
CA LYS A 139 -0.51 -46.60 -0.72
C LYS A 139 -0.62 -45.12 -1.07
N GLY A 140 -0.17 -44.24 -0.19
CA GLY A 140 -0.16 -42.80 -0.41
C GLY A 140 0.88 -42.40 -1.47
N TYR A 141 2.04 -43.06 -1.47
CA TYR A 141 3.05 -42.89 -2.52
C TYR A 141 2.57 -43.45 -3.86
N GLU A 142 1.91 -44.60 -3.87
CA GLU A 142 1.29 -45.17 -5.09
C GLU A 142 0.23 -44.22 -5.66
N ALA A 143 -0.63 -43.64 -4.82
CA ALA A 143 -1.63 -42.66 -5.24
C ALA A 143 -1.01 -41.36 -5.79
N ALA A 144 0.18 -40.99 -5.31
CA ALA A 144 0.97 -39.87 -5.83
C ALA A 144 1.74 -40.20 -7.12
N GLY A 145 1.68 -41.45 -7.61
CA GLY A 145 2.31 -41.90 -8.85
C GLY A 145 3.72 -42.48 -8.71
N ALA A 146 4.18 -42.80 -7.50
CA ALA A 146 5.45 -43.48 -7.28
C ALA A 146 5.34 -45.01 -7.37
N ASN A 147 6.48 -45.66 -7.65
CA ASN A 147 6.64 -47.11 -7.61
C ASN A 147 7.18 -47.54 -6.24
N ILE A 148 6.49 -48.47 -5.57
CA ILE A 148 7.03 -49.11 -4.36
C ILE A 148 7.98 -50.24 -4.77
N VAL A 149 9.22 -50.20 -4.26
CA VAL A 149 10.29 -51.12 -4.65
C VAL A 149 11.06 -51.65 -3.43
N GLY A 150 11.85 -52.72 -3.62
CA GLY A 150 12.78 -53.22 -2.60
C GLY A 150 14.10 -52.44 -2.55
N LYS A 151 14.87 -52.65 -1.48
CA LYS A 151 16.16 -51.98 -1.20
C LYS A 151 17.12 -51.97 -2.42
N ASP A 152 17.37 -53.11 -3.05
CA ASP A 152 18.34 -53.16 -4.16
C ASP A 152 17.94 -52.32 -5.39
N LYS A 153 16.64 -52.06 -5.57
CA LYS A 153 16.13 -51.30 -6.71
C LYS A 153 16.08 -49.80 -6.42
N VAL A 154 15.80 -49.38 -5.18
CA VAL A 154 15.73 -47.95 -4.84
C VAL A 154 17.08 -47.26 -5.01
N TRP A 155 18.17 -47.92 -4.58
CA TRP A 155 19.54 -47.40 -4.65
C TRP A 155 20.13 -47.37 -6.07
N LYS A 156 19.47 -48.02 -7.04
CA LYS A 156 19.86 -47.99 -8.46
C LYS A 156 19.23 -46.84 -9.25
N SER A 157 18.46 -45.97 -8.60
CA SER A 157 17.88 -44.77 -9.23
C SER A 157 18.96 -43.72 -9.51
N ASP A 158 18.80 -42.93 -10.57
CA ASP A 158 19.82 -41.97 -11.03
C ASP A 158 20.21 -40.94 -9.95
N LEU A 159 19.22 -40.53 -9.15
CA LEU A 159 19.39 -39.69 -7.97
C LEU A 159 18.74 -40.33 -6.75
N VAL A 160 19.49 -40.51 -5.68
CA VAL A 160 18.95 -40.93 -4.37
C VAL A 160 18.73 -39.71 -3.49
N MET A 161 17.53 -39.54 -2.94
CA MET A 161 17.22 -38.48 -1.97
C MET A 161 17.06 -39.10 -0.58
N LYS A 162 17.93 -38.70 0.35
CA LYS A 162 17.99 -39.24 1.72
C LYS A 162 18.00 -38.07 2.73
N VAL A 163 17.57 -38.31 3.97
CA VAL A 163 17.62 -37.28 5.03
C VAL A 163 19.04 -37.20 5.58
N ASN A 164 19.55 -38.33 6.09
CA ASN A 164 20.87 -38.42 6.72
C ASN A 164 21.96 -38.83 5.69
N PRO A 165 23.26 -38.72 6.06
CA PRO A 165 24.32 -39.27 5.23
C PRO A 165 24.13 -40.78 5.05
N PRO A 166 24.49 -41.36 3.88
CA PRO A 166 24.52 -42.81 3.73
C PRO A 166 25.59 -43.42 4.64
N THR A 167 25.34 -44.62 5.17
CA THR A 167 26.43 -45.41 5.77
C THR A 167 27.45 -45.81 4.70
N THR A 168 28.65 -46.23 5.11
CA THR A 168 29.67 -46.72 4.16
C THR A 168 29.17 -47.92 3.34
N GLU A 169 28.30 -48.74 3.92
CA GLU A 169 27.62 -49.86 3.24
C GLU A 169 26.55 -49.39 2.26
N GLU A 170 25.72 -48.41 2.65
CA GLU A 170 24.72 -47.80 1.76
C GLU A 170 25.38 -47.06 0.59
N ALA A 171 26.48 -46.35 0.85
CA ALA A 171 27.28 -45.68 -0.17
C ALA A 171 27.87 -46.67 -1.20
N ALA A 172 28.13 -47.92 -0.81
CA ALA A 172 28.55 -48.96 -1.76
C ALA A 172 27.45 -49.32 -2.78
N LEU A 173 26.17 -49.22 -2.40
CA LEU A 173 25.02 -49.52 -3.27
C LEU A 173 24.77 -48.44 -4.33
N LEU A 174 25.24 -47.21 -4.09
CA LEU A 174 25.05 -46.08 -5.00
C LEU A 174 25.91 -46.19 -6.28
N GLU A 175 27.04 -46.89 -6.20
CA GLU A 175 28.06 -46.94 -7.25
C GLU A 175 28.49 -45.50 -7.65
N SER A 176 28.37 -45.13 -8.93
CA SER A 176 28.74 -43.80 -9.44
C SER A 176 27.55 -42.83 -9.58
N ARG A 177 26.40 -43.10 -8.95
CA ARG A 177 25.17 -42.28 -9.09
C ARG A 177 25.17 -41.05 -8.17
N ALA A 178 24.12 -40.24 -8.27
CA ALA A 178 23.98 -39.02 -7.48
C ALA A 178 23.21 -39.25 -6.17
N ILE A 179 23.57 -38.53 -5.11
CA ILE A 179 22.81 -38.49 -3.85
C ILE A 179 22.62 -37.05 -3.36
N MET A 180 21.45 -36.78 -2.80
CA MET A 180 21.09 -35.52 -2.15
C MET A 180 20.67 -35.81 -0.70
N SER A 181 21.43 -35.31 0.26
CA SER A 181 21.23 -35.58 1.69
C SER A 181 21.92 -34.53 2.57
N LEU A 182 21.60 -34.51 3.87
CA LEU A 182 22.57 -33.97 4.83
C LEU A 182 23.81 -34.85 4.78
N PHE A 183 24.99 -34.28 4.59
CA PHE A 183 26.23 -35.03 4.38
C PHE A 183 27.33 -34.69 5.40
N TRP A 184 27.40 -33.43 5.85
CA TRP A 184 28.41 -32.95 6.81
C TRP A 184 29.86 -33.28 6.40
N PRO A 185 30.36 -32.77 5.25
CA PRO A 185 31.65 -33.17 4.67
C PRO A 185 32.86 -32.97 5.60
N ALA A 186 32.80 -31.98 6.50
CA ALA A 186 33.88 -31.69 7.44
C ALA A 186 34.03 -32.80 8.50
N GLN A 187 32.92 -33.40 8.91
CA GLN A 187 32.83 -34.47 9.91
C GLN A 187 33.00 -35.86 9.28
N ASN A 188 32.52 -36.05 8.04
CA ASN A 188 32.47 -37.34 7.35
C ASN A 188 33.51 -37.47 6.23
N LYS A 189 34.79 -37.21 6.53
CA LYS A 189 35.87 -37.21 5.53
C LYS A 189 36.07 -38.56 4.84
N GLU A 190 36.01 -39.66 5.59
CA GLU A 190 36.17 -41.01 5.05
C GLU A 190 35.06 -41.36 4.05
N LEU A 191 33.81 -41.00 4.38
CA LEU A 191 32.67 -41.17 3.49
C LEU A 191 32.81 -40.30 2.24
N LEU A 192 33.25 -39.05 2.38
CA LEU A 192 33.50 -38.15 1.25
C LEU A 192 34.53 -38.75 0.28
N GLU A 193 35.63 -39.29 0.80
CA GLU A 193 36.67 -39.95 0.01
C GLU A 193 36.18 -41.24 -0.65
N GLN A 194 35.34 -42.03 0.03
CA GLN A 194 34.70 -43.20 -0.55
C GLN A 194 33.83 -42.83 -1.75
N MET A 195 32.95 -41.84 -1.58
CA MET A 195 32.03 -41.37 -2.63
C MET A 195 32.81 -40.80 -3.83
N ALA A 196 33.93 -40.11 -3.57
CA ALA A 196 34.84 -39.65 -4.61
C ALA A 196 35.49 -40.81 -5.39
N LYS A 197 36.01 -41.84 -4.69
CA LYS A 197 36.62 -43.02 -5.33
C LYS A 197 35.62 -43.81 -6.19
N GLN A 198 34.35 -43.84 -5.81
CA GLN A 198 33.28 -44.52 -6.54
C GLN A 198 32.80 -43.76 -7.79
N GLY A 199 33.22 -42.50 -7.96
CA GLY A 199 32.74 -41.66 -9.06
C GLY A 199 31.34 -41.09 -8.84
N ALA A 200 30.83 -41.10 -7.60
CA ALA A 200 29.51 -40.60 -7.25
C ALA A 200 29.43 -39.06 -7.31
N THR A 201 28.21 -38.54 -7.32
CA THR A 201 27.92 -37.10 -7.18
C THR A 201 27.16 -36.85 -5.88
N VAL A 202 27.61 -35.88 -5.08
CA VAL A 202 27.05 -35.62 -3.74
C VAL A 202 26.60 -34.17 -3.63
N LEU A 203 25.30 -33.99 -3.41
CA LEU A 203 24.65 -32.72 -3.09
C LEU A 203 24.40 -32.68 -1.57
N ALA A 204 25.31 -32.04 -0.85
CA ALA A 204 25.29 -31.86 0.60
C ALA A 204 24.39 -30.69 0.99
N MET A 205 23.17 -31.00 1.43
CA MET A 205 22.13 -30.01 1.76
C MET A 205 22.52 -29.09 2.92
N ASP A 206 23.42 -29.55 3.80
CA ASP A 206 23.97 -28.77 4.92
C ASP A 206 24.99 -27.70 4.49
N GLN A 207 25.47 -27.74 3.24
CA GLN A 207 26.44 -26.79 2.70
C GLN A 207 25.79 -25.66 1.88
N LEU A 208 24.46 -25.51 1.95
CA LEU A 208 23.75 -24.44 1.26
C LEU A 208 24.22 -23.05 1.77
N PRO A 209 24.66 -22.13 0.89
CA PRO A 209 25.09 -20.80 1.30
C PRO A 209 23.92 -19.95 1.83
N ARG A 210 24.00 -19.54 3.10
CA ARG A 210 22.96 -18.72 3.77
C ARG A 210 23.01 -17.23 3.42
N THR A 211 23.98 -16.80 2.62
CA THR A 211 24.08 -15.42 2.08
C THR A 211 23.16 -15.18 0.89
N LEU A 212 22.54 -16.23 0.35
CA LEU A 212 21.64 -16.15 -0.80
C LEU A 212 20.21 -15.91 -0.33
N SER A 213 19.63 -14.75 -0.63
CA SER A 213 18.23 -14.42 -0.27
C SER A 213 17.24 -15.49 -0.77
N ARG A 214 17.32 -15.88 -2.06
CA ARG A 214 16.50 -16.98 -2.61
C ARG A 214 16.78 -18.35 -1.96
N GLY A 215 17.99 -18.53 -1.42
CA GLY A 215 18.45 -19.75 -0.78
C GLY A 215 17.68 -20.10 0.50
N GLN A 216 17.03 -19.11 1.14
CA GLN A 216 16.20 -19.34 2.33
C GLN A 216 15.09 -20.37 2.09
N SER A 217 14.53 -20.40 0.88
CA SER A 217 13.46 -21.35 0.52
C SER A 217 13.95 -22.81 0.36
N PHE A 218 15.27 -23.00 0.24
CA PHE A 218 15.94 -24.29 0.07
C PHE A 218 16.63 -24.76 1.36
N ASP A 219 16.70 -23.92 2.39
CA ASP A 219 17.49 -24.19 3.60
C ASP A 219 16.82 -25.23 4.51
N VAL A 220 17.28 -26.46 4.40
CA VAL A 220 16.85 -27.57 5.26
C VAL A 220 17.23 -27.37 6.72
N LEU A 221 18.36 -26.71 7.03
CA LEU A 221 18.80 -26.54 8.41
C LEU A 221 17.90 -25.54 9.14
N SER A 222 17.49 -24.47 8.46
CA SER A 222 16.53 -23.51 9.00
C SER A 222 15.16 -24.14 9.24
N SER A 223 14.64 -24.94 8.30
CA SER A 223 13.35 -25.61 8.48
C SER A 223 13.38 -26.63 9.62
N GLN A 224 14.45 -27.42 9.71
CA GLN A 224 14.62 -28.39 10.81
C GLN A 224 14.84 -27.70 12.17
N ALA A 225 15.59 -26.60 12.22
CA ALA A 225 15.78 -25.82 13.44
C ALA A 225 14.46 -25.23 13.95
N ASN A 226 13.61 -24.71 13.05
CA ASN A 226 12.30 -24.19 13.41
C ASN A 226 11.43 -25.27 14.09
N ILE A 227 11.38 -26.48 13.50
CA ILE A 227 10.67 -27.62 14.09
C ILE A 227 11.26 -28.04 15.44
N ALA A 228 12.59 -28.08 15.57
CA ALA A 228 13.24 -28.42 16.83
C ALA A 228 12.88 -27.43 17.94
N GLY A 229 12.87 -26.12 17.64
CA GLY A 229 12.45 -25.07 18.58
C GLY A 229 10.99 -25.21 19.02
N TYR A 230 10.08 -25.43 18.06
CA TYR A 230 8.67 -25.70 18.36
C TYR A 230 8.50 -26.97 19.20
N ARG A 231 9.17 -28.07 18.83
CA ARG A 231 9.08 -29.34 19.55
C ARG A 231 9.66 -29.24 20.95
N ALA A 232 10.73 -28.46 21.16
CA ALA A 232 11.33 -28.24 22.48
C ALA A 232 10.30 -27.70 23.49
N VAL A 233 9.46 -26.75 23.06
CA VAL A 233 8.39 -26.19 23.92
C VAL A 233 7.34 -27.25 24.25
N LEU A 234 6.99 -28.11 23.30
CA LEU A 234 6.04 -29.20 23.55
C LEU A 234 6.61 -30.25 24.52
N GLU A 235 7.88 -30.62 24.38
CA GLU A 235 8.54 -31.52 25.33
C GLU A 235 8.65 -30.87 26.72
N ALA A 236 8.98 -29.58 26.78
CA ALA A 236 8.98 -28.84 28.03
C ALA A 236 7.59 -28.86 28.70
N ALA A 237 6.54 -28.57 27.95
CA ALA A 237 5.16 -28.59 28.45
C ALA A 237 4.69 -29.99 28.85
N HIS A 238 5.16 -31.04 28.17
CA HIS A 238 4.82 -32.42 28.52
C HIS A 238 5.41 -32.83 29.88
N HIS A 239 6.63 -32.36 30.18
CA HIS A 239 7.34 -32.69 31.42
C HIS A 239 7.14 -31.67 32.55
N PHE A 240 6.45 -30.56 32.31
CA PHE A 240 6.22 -29.51 33.29
C PHE A 240 4.83 -29.67 33.94
N ASP A 241 4.80 -29.84 35.26
CA ASP A 241 3.59 -30.20 36.01
C ASP A 241 2.61 -29.03 36.27
N ARG A 242 2.78 -27.89 35.60
CA ARG A 242 1.94 -26.69 35.75
C ARG A 242 1.51 -26.13 34.39
N PHE A 243 0.46 -25.31 34.40
CA PHE A 243 0.01 -24.62 33.19
C PHE A 243 1.07 -23.64 32.67
N PHE A 244 1.26 -23.64 31.34
CA PHE A 244 2.02 -22.60 30.65
C PHE A 244 1.27 -21.27 30.69
N ALA A 245 -0.03 -21.28 30.34
CA ALA A 245 -0.89 -20.12 30.40
C ALA A 245 -1.33 -19.82 31.84
N GLY A 246 -1.16 -18.57 32.26
CA GLY A 246 -1.72 -18.09 33.52
C GLY A 246 -3.25 -17.96 33.44
N GLN A 247 -3.94 -18.35 34.50
CA GLN A 247 -5.41 -18.31 34.56
C GLN A 247 -5.88 -17.85 35.93
N THR A 248 -6.98 -17.09 35.96
CA THR A 248 -7.70 -16.77 37.19
C THR A 248 -8.97 -17.61 37.22
N THR A 249 -9.11 -18.45 38.24
CA THR A 249 -10.27 -19.32 38.42
C THR A 249 -10.95 -19.02 39.75
N ALA A 250 -12.14 -19.59 39.97
CA ALA A 250 -12.80 -19.52 41.27
C ALA A 250 -11.95 -20.10 42.42
N ALA A 251 -11.01 -21.01 42.12
CA ALA A 251 -10.11 -21.62 43.09
C ALA A 251 -8.80 -20.82 43.32
N GLY A 252 -8.65 -19.65 42.67
CA GLY A 252 -7.48 -18.77 42.81
C GLY A 252 -6.77 -18.48 41.48
N ARG A 253 -5.70 -17.69 41.58
CA ARG A 253 -4.88 -17.25 40.44
C ARG A 253 -3.65 -18.13 40.29
N ILE A 254 -3.49 -18.74 39.13
CA ILE A 254 -2.29 -19.50 38.74
C ILE A 254 -1.48 -18.59 37.81
N PRO A 255 -0.22 -18.23 38.18
CA PRO A 255 0.61 -17.42 37.31
C PRO A 255 1.11 -18.22 36.10
N PRO A 256 1.37 -17.56 34.95
CA PRO A 256 1.93 -18.20 33.77
C PRO A 256 3.32 -18.75 34.05
N ALA A 257 3.73 -19.76 33.28
CA ALA A 257 5.10 -20.27 33.29
C ALA A 257 6.06 -19.21 32.76
N LYS A 258 7.28 -19.18 33.32
CA LYS A 258 8.38 -18.35 32.82
C LYS A 258 9.37 -19.21 32.04
N VAL A 259 9.58 -18.90 30.77
CA VAL A 259 10.45 -19.63 29.86
C VAL A 259 11.66 -18.76 29.51
N LEU A 260 12.86 -19.30 29.66
CA LEU A 260 14.12 -18.68 29.23
C LEU A 260 14.66 -19.42 28.00
N VAL A 261 14.87 -18.70 26.90
CA VAL A 261 15.47 -19.24 25.67
C VAL A 261 16.90 -18.73 25.52
N LEU A 262 17.87 -19.64 25.43
CA LEU A 262 19.28 -19.33 25.27
C LEU A 262 19.66 -19.49 23.78
N GLY A 263 19.81 -18.36 23.09
CA GLY A 263 20.05 -18.23 21.65
C GLY A 263 18.81 -17.75 20.90
N GLY A 264 18.98 -16.73 20.06
CA GLY A 264 18.01 -16.14 19.13
C GLY A 264 18.25 -16.59 17.68
N GLY A 265 18.68 -17.83 17.47
CA GLY A 265 18.69 -18.45 16.14
C GLY A 265 17.28 -18.88 15.71
N VAL A 266 17.16 -19.55 14.56
CA VAL A 266 15.85 -20.02 14.04
C VAL A 266 15.12 -20.92 15.04
N ALA A 267 15.82 -21.84 15.71
CA ALA A 267 15.24 -22.67 16.77
C ALA A 267 14.81 -21.86 18.00
N GLY A 268 15.63 -20.88 18.40
CA GLY A 268 15.33 -19.99 19.53
C GLY A 268 14.08 -19.16 19.28
N LEU A 269 13.98 -18.49 18.13
CA LEU A 269 12.81 -17.69 17.77
C LEU A 269 11.54 -18.55 17.65
N ALA A 270 11.65 -19.77 17.11
CA ALA A 270 10.54 -20.72 17.08
C ALA A 270 10.09 -21.13 18.49
N ALA A 271 11.03 -21.35 19.42
CA ALA A 271 10.72 -21.62 20.82
C ALA A 271 10.08 -20.41 21.52
N VAL A 272 10.56 -19.19 21.26
CA VAL A 272 9.96 -17.95 21.79
C VAL A 272 8.51 -17.82 21.34
N GLN A 273 8.27 -17.93 20.04
CA GLN A 273 6.92 -17.81 19.47
C GLN A 273 5.99 -18.92 20.00
N ALA A 274 6.45 -20.17 20.05
CA ALA A 274 5.65 -21.29 20.52
C ALA A 274 5.29 -21.15 22.01
N ALA A 275 6.25 -20.80 22.87
CA ALA A 275 6.01 -20.59 24.29
C ALA A 275 5.06 -19.40 24.54
N LYS A 276 5.22 -18.31 23.77
CA LYS A 276 4.33 -17.15 23.84
C LYS A 276 2.89 -17.49 23.45
N ASN A 277 2.72 -18.24 22.36
CA ASN A 277 1.40 -18.71 21.91
C ASN A 277 0.71 -19.64 22.92
N MET A 278 1.49 -20.35 23.73
CA MET A 278 0.99 -21.16 24.86
C MET A 278 0.69 -20.34 26.13
N GLY A 279 0.85 -19.01 26.10
CA GLY A 279 0.52 -18.11 27.20
C GLY A 279 1.61 -17.95 28.27
N ALA A 280 2.84 -18.39 27.98
CA ALA A 280 3.97 -18.22 28.89
C ALA A 280 4.56 -16.79 28.81
N VAL A 281 5.26 -16.39 29.87
CA VAL A 281 6.15 -15.23 29.86
C VAL A 281 7.50 -15.70 29.36
N VAL A 282 7.98 -15.13 28.26
CA VAL A 282 9.21 -15.56 27.61
C VAL A 282 10.29 -14.51 27.76
N LYS A 283 11.45 -14.94 28.26
CA LYS A 283 12.71 -14.20 28.24
C LYS A 283 13.67 -14.90 27.27
N ALA A 284 14.48 -14.15 26.56
CA ALA A 284 15.47 -14.72 25.65
C ALA A 284 16.79 -13.97 25.72
N PHE A 285 17.87 -14.71 25.49
CA PHE A 285 19.24 -14.21 25.57
C PHE A 285 20.02 -14.62 24.32
N ASP A 286 20.70 -13.68 23.68
CA ASP A 286 21.65 -13.94 22.59
C ASP A 286 22.80 -12.93 22.68
N VAL A 287 23.97 -13.30 22.19
CA VAL A 287 25.16 -12.43 22.15
C VAL A 287 25.08 -11.37 21.04
N ARG A 288 24.18 -11.54 20.08
CA ARG A 288 24.01 -10.64 18.92
C ARG A 288 22.92 -9.60 19.22
N PRO A 289 23.23 -8.29 19.16
CA PRO A 289 22.21 -7.25 19.34
C PRO A 289 21.09 -7.30 18.30
N ALA A 290 21.40 -7.73 17.06
CA ALA A 290 20.47 -7.75 15.93
C ALA A 290 19.23 -8.65 16.12
N VAL A 291 19.24 -9.58 17.08
CA VAL A 291 18.08 -10.43 17.36
C VAL A 291 17.14 -9.85 18.42
N LYS A 292 17.49 -8.73 19.05
CA LYS A 292 16.66 -8.07 20.07
C LYS A 292 15.28 -7.72 19.52
N GLU A 293 15.25 -6.98 18.41
CA GLU A 293 14.00 -6.57 17.74
C GLU A 293 13.16 -7.79 17.30
N GLN A 294 13.82 -8.87 16.87
CA GLN A 294 13.14 -10.11 16.49
C GLN A 294 12.50 -10.79 17.70
N ILE A 295 13.14 -10.78 18.87
CA ILE A 295 12.59 -11.36 20.09
C ILE A 295 11.43 -10.50 20.64
N GLU A 296 11.59 -9.18 20.62
CA GLU A 296 10.59 -8.24 21.11
C GLU A 296 9.33 -8.21 20.22
N SER A 297 9.47 -8.29 18.91
CA SER A 297 8.33 -8.38 17.97
C SER A 297 7.51 -9.67 18.13
N LEU A 298 8.12 -10.75 18.61
CA LEU A 298 7.42 -11.99 18.99
C LEU A 298 6.85 -11.93 20.42
N GLY A 299 7.02 -10.81 21.12
CA GLY A 299 6.51 -10.57 22.47
C GLY A 299 7.34 -11.20 23.60
N GLY A 300 8.61 -11.52 23.34
CA GLY A 300 9.58 -11.93 24.35
C GLY A 300 10.36 -10.75 24.93
N GLU A 301 10.93 -10.93 26.12
CA GLU A 301 11.84 -9.97 26.77
C GLU A 301 13.29 -10.33 26.45
N PHE A 302 14.05 -9.41 25.84
CA PHE A 302 15.48 -9.62 25.56
C PHE A 302 16.33 -9.29 26.79
N LEU A 303 17.20 -10.23 27.20
CA LEU A 303 18.10 -10.06 28.34
C LEU A 303 19.43 -9.45 27.91
N GLU A 304 19.75 -8.28 28.47
CA GLU A 304 21.01 -7.57 28.21
C GLU A 304 22.05 -7.85 29.30
N VAL A 305 23.31 -7.78 28.92
CA VAL A 305 24.45 -7.89 29.84
C VAL A 305 24.99 -6.49 30.10
N ASP A 306 25.24 -6.16 31.37
CA ASP A 306 25.78 -4.85 31.84
C ASP A 306 27.22 -4.54 31.34
N LEU A 307 27.73 -5.29 30.35
CA LEU A 307 28.99 -5.03 29.65
C LEU A 307 28.72 -5.06 28.15
N GLN A 308 28.85 -3.91 27.49
CA GLN A 308 28.62 -3.81 26.05
C GLN A 308 29.85 -4.27 25.24
N GLU A 309 29.68 -5.39 24.55
CA GLU A 309 30.60 -5.93 23.55
C GLU A 309 29.75 -6.51 22.42
N ASP A 310 30.10 -6.22 21.16
CA ASP A 310 29.35 -6.74 20.01
C ASP A 310 29.78 -8.18 19.70
N GLY A 311 28.85 -9.14 19.88
CA GLY A 311 29.04 -10.55 19.59
C GLY A 311 28.79 -10.97 18.14
N SER A 312 28.58 -10.01 17.22
CA SER A 312 28.35 -10.30 15.80
C SER A 312 29.62 -10.82 15.10
N GLY A 313 29.46 -11.93 14.38
CA GLY A 313 30.47 -12.55 13.52
C GLY A 313 30.07 -12.53 12.04
N ALA A 314 30.94 -13.07 11.17
CA ALA A 314 30.69 -13.09 9.73
C ALA A 314 29.46 -13.93 9.35
N GLY A 315 28.67 -13.48 8.38
CA GLY A 315 27.52 -14.22 7.84
C GLY A 315 26.33 -14.37 8.81
N GLY A 316 26.20 -13.47 9.80
CA GLY A 316 25.09 -13.49 10.78
C GLY A 316 25.29 -14.45 11.96
N TYR A 317 26.44 -15.13 12.04
CA TYR A 317 26.82 -15.98 13.18
C TYR A 317 27.35 -15.18 14.36
N ALA A 318 27.38 -15.79 15.54
CA ALA A 318 28.05 -15.25 16.71
C ALA A 318 29.57 -15.46 16.65
N LYS A 319 30.35 -14.54 17.24
CA LYS A 319 31.76 -14.76 17.58
C LYS A 319 31.93 -15.02 19.07
N GLU A 320 33.12 -15.47 19.46
CA GLU A 320 33.48 -15.70 20.86
C GLU A 320 33.70 -14.37 21.59
N MET A 321 33.05 -14.21 22.75
CA MET A 321 33.09 -12.99 23.57
C MET A 321 34.31 -12.98 24.51
N SER A 322 34.67 -11.80 25.04
CA SER A 322 35.70 -11.70 26.08
C SER A 322 35.35 -12.49 27.35
N LYS A 323 36.36 -12.86 28.14
CA LYS A 323 36.17 -13.62 29.38
C LYS A 323 35.37 -12.80 30.41
N GLU A 324 35.62 -11.51 30.46
CA GLU A 324 34.95 -10.54 31.33
C GLU A 324 33.46 -10.42 30.98
N TRP A 325 33.13 -10.46 29.68
CA TRP A 325 31.75 -10.49 29.20
C TRP A 325 31.04 -11.78 29.57
N PHE A 326 31.68 -12.94 29.37
CA PHE A 326 31.10 -14.23 29.78
C PHE A 326 30.82 -14.28 31.29
N GLN A 327 31.70 -13.75 32.12
CA GLN A 327 31.46 -13.65 33.58
C GLN A 327 30.31 -12.71 33.94
N ALA A 328 30.09 -11.64 33.17
CA ALA A 328 28.93 -10.76 33.36
C ALA A 328 27.63 -11.45 32.92
N ALA A 329 27.63 -12.12 31.77
CA ALA A 329 26.50 -12.90 31.27
C ALA A 329 26.13 -14.04 32.22
N GLU A 330 27.13 -14.75 32.75
CA GLU A 330 26.94 -15.85 33.70
C GLU A 330 26.28 -15.37 35.01
N ARG A 331 26.70 -14.20 35.53
CA ARG A 331 26.07 -13.57 36.70
C ARG A 331 24.61 -13.20 36.45
N MET A 332 24.31 -12.63 35.29
CA MET A 332 22.95 -12.27 34.89
C MET A 332 22.07 -13.51 34.76
N LEU A 333 22.54 -14.53 34.03
CA LEU A 333 21.81 -15.79 33.84
C LEU A 333 21.58 -16.50 35.17
N ALA A 334 22.58 -16.56 36.06
CA ALA A 334 22.42 -17.13 37.40
C ALA A 334 21.34 -16.44 38.23
N ALA A 335 21.24 -15.11 38.13
CA ALA A 335 20.21 -14.34 38.82
C ALA A 335 18.80 -14.65 38.27
N GLU A 336 18.66 -14.75 36.95
CA GLU A 336 17.40 -15.06 36.28
C GLU A 336 16.92 -16.49 36.58
N MET A 337 17.83 -17.47 36.62
CA MET A 337 17.52 -18.91 36.78
C MET A 337 16.63 -19.23 38.00
N LYS A 338 16.74 -18.47 39.10
CA LYS A 338 15.89 -18.65 40.31
C LYS A 338 14.40 -18.41 40.03
N GLY A 339 14.09 -17.55 39.06
CA GLY A 339 12.73 -17.16 38.72
C GLY A 339 12.09 -18.02 37.62
N ILE A 340 12.91 -18.68 36.81
CA ILE A 340 12.52 -19.39 35.58
C ILE A 340 11.98 -20.79 35.87
N ASP A 341 10.94 -21.18 35.14
CA ASP A 341 10.32 -22.51 35.24
C ASP A 341 10.82 -23.46 34.15
N VAL A 342 11.08 -22.94 32.94
CA VAL A 342 11.57 -23.72 31.78
C VAL A 342 12.77 -23.04 31.14
N VAL A 343 13.83 -23.79 30.83
CA VAL A 343 15.01 -23.28 30.09
C VAL A 343 15.19 -24.06 28.79
N ILE A 344 15.34 -23.36 27.67
CA ILE A 344 15.58 -23.98 26.35
C ILE A 344 16.94 -23.52 25.82
N GLY A 345 17.90 -24.44 25.76
CA GLY A 345 19.23 -24.23 25.20
C GLY A 345 19.24 -24.42 23.69
N THR A 346 19.65 -23.39 22.94
CA THR A 346 19.75 -23.44 21.47
C THR A 346 21.07 -22.89 20.91
N ALA A 347 21.99 -22.50 21.80
CA ALA A 347 23.24 -21.86 21.40
C ALA A 347 24.18 -22.90 20.79
N LEU A 348 24.40 -22.81 19.48
CA LEU A 348 25.24 -23.75 18.73
C LEU A 348 26.18 -22.99 17.81
N ILE A 349 27.46 -23.36 17.86
CA ILE A 349 28.48 -22.86 16.94
C ILE A 349 28.89 -24.04 16.04
N PRO A 350 28.66 -23.96 14.71
CA PRO A 350 29.01 -25.03 13.80
C PRO A 350 30.48 -25.45 13.92
N GLY A 351 30.74 -26.75 14.02
CA GLY A 351 32.10 -27.31 14.07
C GLY A 351 32.83 -27.15 15.42
N ARG A 352 32.17 -26.61 16.45
CA ARG A 352 32.71 -26.51 17.82
C ARG A 352 31.76 -27.15 18.84
N PRO A 353 32.26 -27.53 20.03
CA PRO A 353 31.40 -27.89 21.14
C PRO A 353 30.43 -26.74 21.49
N ALA A 354 29.23 -27.08 21.92
CA ALA A 354 28.25 -26.10 22.37
C ALA A 354 28.79 -25.31 23.58
N PRO A 355 28.60 -23.99 23.65
CA PRO A 355 29.00 -23.22 24.82
C PRO A 355 28.15 -23.61 26.03
N ARG A 356 28.80 -23.88 27.16
CA ARG A 356 28.13 -24.12 28.44
C ARG A 356 27.72 -22.77 29.04
N LEU A 357 26.46 -22.41 28.86
CA LEU A 357 25.89 -21.15 29.34
C LEU A 357 25.29 -21.29 30.76
N ILE A 358 24.81 -22.48 31.11
CA ILE A 358 24.27 -22.80 32.43
C ILE A 358 25.23 -23.78 33.12
N THR A 359 25.99 -23.28 34.10
CA THR A 359 27.14 -23.98 34.69
C THR A 359 26.82 -24.63 36.04
N GLU A 360 27.68 -25.57 36.47
CA GLU A 360 27.61 -26.24 37.79
C GLU A 360 28.21 -25.40 38.94
N VAL A 361 28.91 -24.30 38.63
CA VAL A 361 29.77 -23.59 39.58
C VAL A 361 29.46 -22.09 39.52
N LEU A 362 28.64 -21.61 40.45
CA LEU A 362 28.46 -20.19 40.74
C LEU A 362 29.69 -19.62 41.48
N VAL A 363 30.44 -18.70 40.90
CA VAL A 363 31.45 -17.91 41.64
C VAL A 363 30.79 -16.62 42.13
N LEU A 364 30.53 -16.42 43.43
CA LEU A 364 30.39 -15.10 44.12
C LEU A 364 30.11 -15.20 45.66
N GLY A 365 30.90 -14.50 46.49
CA GLY A 365 30.63 -14.02 47.89
C GLY A 365 30.69 -15.01 49.08
N GLY A 366 31.73 -14.97 49.95
CA GLY A 366 32.23 -16.03 50.88
C GLY A 366 31.78 -16.26 52.36
N GLY A 367 32.72 -16.44 53.33
CA GLY A 367 32.47 -16.54 54.80
C GLY A 367 33.44 -17.31 55.73
N VAL A 368 33.25 -17.15 57.05
CA VAL A 368 34.20 -17.12 58.21
C VAL A 368 35.00 -18.38 58.62
N ALA A 369 34.84 -19.54 57.97
CA ALA A 369 35.36 -20.79 58.56
C ALA A 369 36.85 -21.12 58.24
N GLY A 370 37.55 -20.33 57.43
CA GLY A 370 38.82 -20.72 56.80
C GLY A 370 40.11 -20.66 57.64
N LEU A 371 40.13 -19.94 58.76
CA LEU A 371 41.40 -19.55 59.40
C LEU A 371 42.16 -20.71 60.09
N ALA A 372 41.43 -21.71 60.61
CA ALA A 372 42.06 -22.85 61.28
C ALA A 372 42.64 -23.90 60.29
N ALA A 373 42.06 -24.01 59.09
CA ALA A 373 42.49 -24.96 58.07
C ALA A 373 43.78 -24.52 57.34
N VAL A 374 43.97 -23.20 57.16
CA VAL A 374 45.15 -22.62 56.50
C VAL A 374 46.43 -22.86 57.31
N GLN A 375 46.36 -22.75 58.64
CA GLN A 375 47.52 -22.96 59.51
C GLN A 375 47.97 -24.43 59.56
N ALA A 376 47.03 -25.38 59.48
CA ALA A 376 47.34 -26.81 59.45
C ALA A 376 48.00 -27.25 58.13
N ALA A 377 47.52 -26.71 57.00
CA ALA A 377 48.02 -27.06 55.67
C ALA A 377 49.38 -26.43 55.33
N LYS A 378 49.73 -25.26 55.90
CA LYS A 378 51.06 -24.63 55.76
C LYS A 378 52.17 -25.42 56.46
N ASN A 379 51.86 -26.03 57.61
CA ASN A 379 52.79 -26.95 58.30
C ASN A 379 53.05 -28.24 57.51
N MET A 380 52.28 -28.52 56.46
CA MET A 380 52.42 -29.68 55.57
C MET A 380 52.95 -29.32 54.17
N GLY A 381 53.34 -28.06 53.91
CA GLY A 381 53.97 -27.64 52.66
C GLY A 381 53.05 -27.50 51.44
N ALA A 382 51.73 -27.44 51.63
CA ALA A 382 50.78 -27.25 50.54
C ALA A 382 50.51 -25.76 50.23
N VAL A 383 50.27 -25.45 48.95
CA VAL A 383 49.74 -24.14 48.52
C VAL A 383 48.24 -24.11 48.81
N VAL A 384 47.78 -23.19 49.64
CA VAL A 384 46.38 -23.11 50.09
C VAL A 384 45.71 -21.86 49.53
N LYS A 385 44.55 -22.03 48.87
CA LYS A 385 43.60 -20.95 48.55
C LYS A 385 42.41 -21.05 49.52
N ALA A 386 42.09 -19.98 50.25
CA ALA A 386 41.02 -19.97 51.25
C ALA A 386 40.07 -18.77 51.05
N PHE A 387 38.79 -18.95 51.41
CA PHE A 387 37.68 -18.05 51.07
C PHE A 387 36.96 -17.54 52.35
N ASP A 388 36.68 -16.23 52.49
CA ASP A 388 35.88 -15.60 53.60
C ASP A 388 35.17 -14.29 53.10
N VAL A 389 33.98 -13.89 53.61
CA VAL A 389 33.16 -12.72 53.16
C VAL A 389 33.54 -11.39 53.86
N ARG A 390 34.37 -11.38 54.91
CA ARG A 390 34.49 -10.18 55.76
C ARG A 390 35.73 -9.31 55.43
N PRO A 391 35.59 -7.98 55.24
CA PRO A 391 36.70 -7.07 54.90
C PRO A 391 37.88 -7.06 55.87
N ALA A 392 37.65 -7.40 57.14
CA ALA A 392 38.68 -7.38 58.20
C ALA A 392 39.74 -8.50 58.10
N VAL A 393 39.53 -9.52 57.24
CA VAL A 393 40.43 -10.69 57.13
C VAL A 393 41.38 -10.59 55.92
N LYS A 394 41.10 -9.67 54.99
CA LYS A 394 41.88 -9.47 53.76
C LYS A 394 43.35 -9.11 54.03
N GLU A 395 43.60 -8.13 54.91
CA GLU A 395 44.97 -7.71 55.27
C GLU A 395 45.77 -8.83 55.93
N GLN A 396 45.12 -9.72 56.70
CA GLN A 396 45.81 -10.84 57.34
C GLN A 396 46.21 -11.95 56.36
N ILE A 397 45.37 -12.26 55.36
CA ILE A 397 45.65 -13.28 54.32
C ILE A 397 46.76 -12.79 53.37
N GLU A 398 46.68 -11.54 52.93
CA GLU A 398 47.70 -10.93 52.06
C GLU A 398 49.04 -10.78 52.80
N SER A 399 49.06 -10.45 54.11
CA SER A 399 50.28 -10.38 54.93
C SER A 399 51.00 -11.73 55.11
N LEU A 400 50.28 -12.84 54.91
CA LEU A 400 50.83 -14.21 54.94
C LEU A 400 51.18 -14.75 53.54
N GLY A 401 51.01 -13.93 52.49
CA GLY A 401 51.32 -14.24 51.09
C GLY A 401 50.22 -14.98 50.32
N GLY A 402 48.98 -14.98 50.81
CA GLY A 402 47.83 -15.62 50.16
C GLY A 402 47.00 -14.69 49.26
N GLU A 403 46.33 -15.26 48.26
CA GLU A 403 45.45 -14.57 47.30
C GLU A 403 43.97 -14.75 47.72
N PHE A 404 43.20 -13.65 47.80
CA PHE A 404 41.83 -13.62 48.34
C PHE A 404 40.75 -13.63 47.23
N LEU A 405 39.76 -14.55 47.31
CA LEU A 405 38.63 -14.68 46.38
C LEU A 405 37.33 -15.02 47.15
N GLU A 406 36.15 -14.59 46.69
CA GLU A 406 34.84 -14.70 47.36
C GLU A 406 33.86 -15.62 46.58
N VAL A 407 33.29 -16.70 47.18
CA VAL A 407 32.30 -17.60 46.52
C VAL A 407 31.35 -18.37 47.46
N ASP A 408 30.03 -18.38 47.17
CA ASP A 408 29.02 -19.40 47.56
C ASP A 408 28.54 -20.18 46.30
N LEU A 409 28.60 -21.52 46.32
CA LEU A 409 28.50 -22.38 45.13
C LEU A 409 27.24 -23.26 45.13
N GLN A 410 26.18 -22.80 44.47
CA GLN A 410 25.08 -23.67 44.04
C GLN A 410 25.08 -23.76 42.49
N PRO A 411 25.07 -24.96 41.89
CA PRO A 411 24.84 -25.12 40.45
C PRO A 411 23.60 -24.34 39.97
N MET A 412 23.65 -23.69 38.81
CA MET A 412 22.54 -22.85 38.33
C MET A 412 21.23 -23.64 38.19
N VAL A 413 21.32 -24.88 37.70
CA VAL A 413 20.17 -25.81 37.60
C VAL A 413 19.63 -26.16 38.99
N ASP A 414 20.50 -26.28 39.99
CA ASP A 414 20.09 -26.60 41.36
C ASP A 414 19.31 -25.45 42.02
N SER A 415 19.50 -24.22 41.54
CA SER A 415 18.80 -23.03 42.01
C SER A 415 17.37 -22.87 41.46
N MET A 416 17.00 -23.67 40.45
CA MET A 416 15.65 -23.67 39.89
C MET A 416 14.64 -24.29 40.86
N LYS A 417 13.35 -24.01 40.62
CA LYS A 417 12.25 -24.59 41.42
C LYS A 417 12.13 -26.09 41.16
N VAL A 418 11.67 -26.82 42.17
CA VAL A 418 11.30 -28.23 42.03
C VAL A 418 10.22 -28.36 40.94
N GLY A 419 10.40 -29.30 40.01
CA GLY A 419 9.48 -29.49 38.88
C GLY A 419 9.78 -28.61 37.66
N SER A 420 10.79 -27.75 37.70
CA SER A 420 11.29 -27.04 36.52
C SER A 420 11.82 -28.01 35.45
N VAL A 421 11.84 -27.54 34.19
CA VAL A 421 12.28 -28.35 33.04
C VAL A 421 13.39 -27.63 32.28
N THR A 422 14.41 -28.36 31.85
CA THR A 422 15.39 -27.86 30.88
C THR A 422 15.34 -28.70 29.61
N VAL A 423 15.46 -28.06 28.45
CA VAL A 423 15.49 -28.70 27.13
C VAL A 423 16.70 -28.20 26.37
N ASP A 424 17.63 -29.09 26.03
CA ASP A 424 18.89 -28.72 25.41
C ASP A 424 18.96 -29.22 23.96
N LEU A 425 18.72 -28.32 23.01
CA LEU A 425 18.80 -28.63 21.57
C LEU A 425 20.24 -28.79 21.09
N ALA A 426 21.24 -28.44 21.93
CA ALA A 426 22.66 -28.61 21.63
C ALA A 426 23.25 -29.87 22.27
N ALA A 427 22.43 -30.80 22.77
CA ALA A 427 22.88 -32.03 23.45
C ALA A 427 23.86 -32.87 22.61
N ALA A 428 23.66 -32.93 21.28
CA ALA A 428 24.51 -33.70 20.36
C ALA A 428 25.96 -33.17 20.28
N THR A 429 26.21 -31.92 20.68
CA THR A 429 27.53 -31.26 20.61
C THR A 429 28.06 -30.85 21.99
N GLY A 430 27.55 -31.49 23.05
CA GLY A 430 28.01 -31.31 24.43
C GLY A 430 27.04 -30.55 25.35
N GLY A 431 26.00 -29.94 24.80
CA GLY A 431 24.93 -29.26 25.54
C GLY A 431 25.29 -27.84 26.03
N ASN A 432 24.27 -26.97 26.08
CA ASN A 432 24.36 -25.65 26.72
C ASN A 432 24.26 -25.70 28.24
N ILE A 433 23.68 -26.79 28.77
CA ILE A 433 23.36 -26.93 30.18
C ILE A 433 24.22 -28.04 30.77
N ALA A 434 24.93 -27.76 31.86
CA ALA A 434 25.94 -28.67 32.41
C ALA A 434 25.39 -30.06 32.80
N THR A 435 24.10 -30.15 33.16
CA THR A 435 23.42 -31.40 33.53
C THR A 435 22.88 -32.19 32.32
N THR A 436 23.06 -31.69 31.09
CA THR A 436 22.58 -32.33 29.86
C THR A 436 23.27 -33.67 29.62
N ARG A 437 22.46 -34.70 29.32
CA ARG A 437 22.91 -36.02 28.89
C ARG A 437 22.23 -36.35 27.57
N ALA A 438 23.03 -36.60 26.53
CA ALA A 438 22.51 -36.87 25.20
C ALA A 438 21.58 -38.09 25.21
N ASP A 439 20.42 -37.95 24.57
CA ASP A 439 19.34 -38.94 24.42
C ASP A 439 18.69 -39.44 25.73
N GLU A 440 18.99 -38.79 26.85
CA GLU A 440 18.39 -39.10 28.15
C GLU A 440 17.47 -37.98 28.65
N VAL A 441 16.51 -38.37 29.50
CA VAL A 441 15.81 -37.46 30.40
C VAL A 441 16.34 -37.71 31.80
N TYR A 442 17.16 -36.81 32.30
CA TYR A 442 17.80 -36.91 33.61
C TYR A 442 17.07 -36.04 34.62
N LYS A 443 16.71 -36.61 35.78
CA LYS A 443 16.14 -35.83 36.88
C LYS A 443 17.22 -35.55 37.92
N THR A 444 17.47 -34.27 38.19
CA THR A 444 18.45 -33.84 39.18
C THR A 444 17.96 -34.15 40.61
N PRO A 445 18.86 -34.19 41.62
CA PRO A 445 18.48 -34.42 43.01
C PRO A 445 17.48 -33.39 43.57
N ASN A 446 17.54 -32.13 43.10
CA ASN A 446 16.61 -31.06 43.47
C ASN A 446 15.29 -31.10 42.67
N GLY A 447 15.08 -32.10 41.81
CA GLY A 447 13.81 -32.37 41.14
C GLY A 447 13.56 -31.59 39.84
N VAL A 448 14.60 -31.10 39.17
CA VAL A 448 14.54 -30.51 37.82
C VAL A 448 14.67 -31.62 36.78
N THR A 449 13.85 -31.57 35.74
CA THR A 449 13.87 -32.55 34.64
C THR A 449 14.69 -31.99 33.47
N CYS A 450 15.81 -32.62 33.14
CA CYS A 450 16.71 -32.21 32.07
C CYS A 450 16.56 -33.11 30.84
N ILE A 451 16.13 -32.54 29.73
CA ILE A 451 15.85 -33.23 28.46
C ILE A 451 16.98 -32.97 27.47
N GLY A 452 17.70 -34.03 27.08
CA GLY A 452 18.83 -33.96 26.15
C GLY A 452 18.63 -34.72 24.84
N TYR A 453 17.40 -34.81 24.33
CA TYR A 453 17.12 -35.54 23.07
C TYR A 453 17.88 -34.96 21.88
N THR A 454 18.54 -35.81 21.10
CA THR A 454 19.23 -35.41 19.86
C THR A 454 18.35 -35.57 18.61
N ASP A 455 17.17 -36.18 18.75
CA ASP A 455 16.24 -36.53 17.66
C ASP A 455 14.98 -35.64 17.60
N MET A 456 15.04 -34.39 18.06
CA MET A 456 13.87 -33.51 18.22
C MET A 456 13.00 -33.38 16.96
N THR A 457 13.61 -33.29 15.78
CA THR A 457 12.87 -33.24 14.50
C THR A 457 12.14 -34.54 14.17
N SER A 458 12.71 -35.69 14.55
CA SER A 458 12.11 -37.02 14.35
C SER A 458 10.88 -37.23 15.22
N ARG A 459 10.76 -36.49 16.33
CA ARG A 459 9.57 -36.51 17.20
C ARG A 459 8.38 -35.78 16.60
N LEU A 460 8.59 -35.05 15.50
CA LEU A 460 7.56 -34.41 14.68
C LEU A 460 7.72 -34.80 13.19
N ALA A 461 7.98 -36.10 12.95
CA ALA A 461 8.48 -36.63 11.69
C ALA A 461 7.67 -36.24 10.45
N ASN A 462 6.34 -36.25 10.52
CA ASN A 462 5.48 -35.95 9.37
C ASN A 462 5.73 -34.55 8.80
N THR A 463 5.58 -33.52 9.64
CA THR A 463 5.83 -32.13 9.26
C THR A 463 7.30 -31.90 8.92
N ALA A 464 8.22 -32.53 9.66
CA ALA A 464 9.64 -32.45 9.38
C ALA A 464 10.01 -33.00 7.99
N SER A 465 9.41 -34.11 7.59
CA SER A 465 9.56 -34.70 6.27
C SER A 465 8.92 -33.82 5.20
N ALA A 466 7.75 -33.23 5.46
CA ALA A 466 7.08 -32.34 4.52
C ALA A 466 7.91 -31.07 4.23
N LEU A 467 8.48 -30.44 5.25
CA LEU A 467 9.33 -29.26 5.05
C LEU A 467 10.67 -29.63 4.39
N PHE A 468 11.34 -30.68 4.88
CA PHE A 468 12.59 -31.17 4.29
C PHE A 468 12.42 -31.50 2.80
N SER A 469 11.38 -32.29 2.46
CA SER A 469 11.09 -32.67 1.08
C SER A 469 10.76 -31.47 0.19
N ASN A 470 10.02 -30.48 0.68
CA ASN A 470 9.75 -29.25 -0.07
C ASN A 470 11.04 -28.43 -0.31
N ASN A 471 11.93 -28.31 0.68
CA ASN A 471 13.23 -27.65 0.49
C ASN A 471 14.06 -28.36 -0.59
N VAL A 472 14.15 -29.69 -0.51
CA VAL A 472 14.88 -30.54 -1.48
C VAL A 472 14.30 -30.40 -2.88
N VAL A 473 12.98 -30.51 -3.05
CA VAL A 473 12.34 -30.37 -4.37
C VAL A 473 12.51 -28.96 -4.94
N LYS A 474 12.38 -27.91 -4.11
CA LYS A 474 12.61 -26.53 -4.57
C LYS A 474 14.05 -26.31 -5.04
N LEU A 475 15.04 -26.82 -4.31
CA LEU A 475 16.44 -26.74 -4.75
C LEU A 475 16.67 -27.53 -6.03
N PHE A 476 16.13 -28.76 -6.09
CA PHE A 476 16.23 -29.62 -7.27
C PHE A 476 15.61 -28.97 -8.52
N SER A 477 14.40 -28.40 -8.40
CA SER A 477 13.76 -27.67 -9.49
C SER A 477 14.47 -26.36 -9.83
N SER A 478 15.16 -25.74 -8.87
CA SER A 478 16.00 -24.56 -9.07
C SER A 478 17.43 -24.88 -9.52
N ALA A 479 17.80 -26.14 -9.68
CA ALA A 479 19.15 -26.52 -10.11
C ALA A 479 19.29 -26.60 -11.65
N GLY A 480 18.16 -26.67 -12.38
CA GLY A 480 18.09 -26.70 -13.85
C GLY A 480 18.41 -25.33 -14.52
N PRO A 481 18.51 -25.26 -15.86
CA PRO A 481 19.18 -24.15 -16.53
C PRO A 481 18.50 -22.79 -16.27
N PHE A 482 19.23 -21.87 -15.63
CA PHE A 482 18.92 -20.44 -15.57
C PHE A 482 19.84 -19.67 -16.54
N GLN A 483 19.36 -18.51 -16.99
CA GLN A 483 20.16 -17.62 -17.82
C GLN A 483 21.11 -16.77 -16.97
N HIS A 484 22.32 -16.59 -17.48
CA HIS A 484 23.13 -15.44 -17.15
C HIS A 484 23.13 -14.47 -18.33
N GLY A 485 22.58 -13.26 -18.15
CA GLY A 485 22.72 -12.16 -19.12
C GLY A 485 21.52 -11.84 -20.05
N GLY A 486 20.28 -12.11 -19.65
CA GLY A 486 19.10 -11.45 -20.25
C GLY A 486 18.67 -11.85 -21.67
N LYS A 487 18.72 -13.14 -22.04
CA LYS A 487 18.15 -13.66 -23.32
C LYS A 487 17.25 -14.87 -23.10
N PRO A 488 15.93 -14.82 -23.41
CA PRO A 488 14.94 -15.88 -23.12
C PRO A 488 15.37 -17.30 -23.55
N LEU A 489 15.11 -18.30 -22.69
CA LEU A 489 15.42 -19.71 -22.90
C LEU A 489 14.32 -20.29 -23.78
N ALA A 490 14.69 -21.17 -24.71
CA ALA A 490 13.70 -21.94 -25.44
C ALA A 490 12.91 -22.83 -24.47
N VAL A 491 11.59 -22.95 -24.69
CA VAL A 491 10.67 -23.77 -23.88
C VAL A 491 11.17 -25.22 -23.69
N SER A 492 11.96 -25.73 -24.65
CA SER A 492 12.54 -27.07 -24.68
C SER A 492 13.63 -27.37 -23.64
N ASP A 493 14.12 -26.36 -22.89
CA ASP A 493 15.19 -26.56 -21.90
C ASP A 493 14.68 -26.57 -20.44
N LYS A 494 13.39 -26.30 -20.20
CA LYS A 494 12.76 -26.41 -18.88
C LYS A 494 12.43 -27.86 -18.45
N GLU A 495 12.56 -28.82 -19.36
CA GLU A 495 12.20 -30.23 -19.14
C GLU A 495 13.44 -31.12 -18.87
N LYS A 496 14.60 -30.52 -18.56
CA LYS A 496 15.86 -31.23 -18.37
C LYS A 496 16.51 -30.87 -17.04
N PHE A 497 17.08 -31.87 -16.38
CA PHE A 497 17.99 -31.71 -15.25
C PHE A 497 19.43 -31.52 -15.74
N GLN A 498 20.12 -30.52 -15.18
CA GLN A 498 21.55 -30.27 -15.40
C GLN A 498 22.11 -29.60 -14.14
N ILE A 499 23.34 -29.95 -13.75
CA ILE A 499 24.06 -29.24 -12.67
C ILE A 499 24.60 -27.93 -13.24
N ASP A 500 24.05 -26.80 -12.81
CA ASP A 500 24.59 -25.48 -13.14
C ASP A 500 25.72 -25.08 -12.16
N TYR A 501 26.96 -25.12 -12.63
CA TYR A 501 28.14 -24.76 -11.85
C TYR A 501 28.25 -23.25 -11.56
N ASN A 502 27.51 -22.40 -12.30
CA ASN A 502 27.49 -20.96 -12.07
C ASN A 502 26.45 -20.56 -11.01
N ASP A 503 25.45 -21.42 -10.76
CA ASP A 503 24.49 -21.21 -9.70
C ASP A 503 25.17 -21.39 -8.33
N GLU A 504 25.20 -20.31 -7.54
CA GLU A 504 25.87 -20.30 -6.23
C GLU A 504 25.26 -21.28 -5.22
N ALA A 505 23.95 -21.52 -5.27
CA ALA A 505 23.29 -22.46 -4.39
C ALA A 505 23.69 -23.90 -4.75
N VAL A 506 23.65 -24.23 -6.05
CA VAL A 506 24.05 -25.55 -6.57
C VAL A 506 25.53 -25.81 -6.31
N ARG A 507 26.40 -24.84 -6.62
CA ARG A 507 27.84 -24.95 -6.37
C ARG A 507 28.15 -25.08 -4.88
N GLY A 508 27.39 -24.41 -4.01
CA GLY A 508 27.55 -24.50 -2.56
C GLY A 508 27.26 -25.89 -2.01
N VAL A 509 26.17 -26.53 -2.47
CA VAL A 509 25.82 -27.89 -2.03
C VAL A 509 26.62 -29.00 -2.72
N LEU A 510 27.27 -28.74 -3.86
CA LEU A 510 28.05 -29.75 -4.59
C LEU A 510 29.36 -30.09 -3.86
N ALA A 511 29.37 -31.22 -3.15
CA ALA A 511 30.50 -31.69 -2.36
C ALA A 511 31.42 -32.64 -3.14
N VAL A 512 30.86 -33.50 -3.98
CA VAL A 512 31.57 -34.37 -4.92
C VAL A 512 30.88 -34.29 -6.27
N ASP A 513 31.65 -34.17 -7.34
CA ASP A 513 31.15 -34.16 -8.72
C ASP A 513 31.84 -35.25 -9.55
N GLY A 514 31.10 -36.31 -9.88
CA GLY A 514 31.60 -37.43 -10.68
C GLY A 514 32.93 -38.02 -10.19
N GLY A 515 33.14 -38.05 -8.87
CA GLY A 515 34.37 -38.53 -8.25
C GLY A 515 35.43 -37.47 -7.91
N THR A 516 35.21 -36.20 -8.25
CA THR A 516 36.11 -35.09 -7.85
C THR A 516 35.53 -34.39 -6.62
N VAL A 517 36.30 -34.28 -5.54
CA VAL A 517 35.88 -33.51 -4.36
C VAL A 517 35.91 -32.01 -4.70
N THR A 518 34.76 -31.35 -4.61
CA THR A 518 34.56 -29.92 -4.91
C THR A 518 34.32 -29.07 -3.66
N TRP A 519 34.26 -29.71 -2.49
CA TRP A 519 34.19 -29.03 -1.19
C TRP A 519 35.59 -28.66 -0.65
N PRO A 520 35.76 -27.53 0.04
CA PRO A 520 34.77 -26.47 0.27
C PRO A 520 34.57 -25.59 -0.97
N ALA A 521 33.36 -25.05 -1.13
CA ALA A 521 33.09 -24.07 -2.18
C ALA A 521 33.90 -22.78 -1.94
N PRO A 522 34.37 -22.09 -3.01
CA PRO A 522 35.05 -20.81 -2.86
C PRO A 522 34.17 -19.80 -2.13
N GLN A 523 34.66 -19.24 -1.01
CA GLN A 523 33.94 -18.19 -0.30
C GLN A 523 34.04 -16.89 -1.09
N LYS A 524 32.90 -16.37 -1.58
CA LYS A 524 32.83 -14.97 -2.02
C LYS A 524 32.95 -14.09 -0.77
N PRO A 525 33.62 -12.93 -0.86
CA PRO A 525 33.59 -11.96 0.23
C PRO A 525 32.13 -11.72 0.59
N PRO A 526 31.76 -11.69 1.89
CA PRO A 526 30.40 -11.38 2.27
C PRO A 526 29.99 -10.10 1.56
N PRO A 527 28.76 -10.01 1.02
CA PRO A 527 28.26 -8.72 0.55
C PRO A 527 28.49 -7.71 1.68
N PRO A 528 28.91 -6.47 1.35
CA PRO A 528 29.04 -5.46 2.38
C PRO A 528 27.77 -5.51 3.23
N PRO A 529 27.87 -5.47 4.58
CA PRO A 529 26.70 -5.47 5.45
C PRO A 529 25.73 -4.49 4.81
N PRO A 530 24.45 -4.88 4.56
CA PRO A 530 23.53 -4.05 3.81
C PRO A 530 23.73 -2.66 4.36
N ALA A 531 24.23 -1.75 3.51
CA ALA A 531 24.49 -0.38 3.92
C ALA A 531 23.24 -0.03 4.68
N LYS A 532 23.39 0.23 6.00
CA LYS A 532 22.28 0.46 6.94
C LYS A 532 21.28 1.17 6.05
N LYS A 533 20.17 0.50 5.63
CA LYS A 533 19.19 1.17 4.77
C LYS A 533 19.06 2.45 5.54
N ASP A 534 19.48 3.59 4.95
CA ASP A 534 19.30 4.85 5.64
C ASP A 534 17.85 4.72 6.01
N GLU A 535 17.59 4.51 7.31
CA GLU A 535 16.23 4.47 7.82
C GLU A 535 15.70 5.68 7.14
N VAL A 536 14.69 5.52 6.27
CA VAL A 536 14.06 6.67 5.61
C VAL A 536 13.86 7.59 6.77
N GLU A 537 14.72 8.61 6.88
CA GLU A 537 15.04 9.22 8.18
C GLU A 537 13.66 9.60 8.64
N GLU A 538 13.15 8.99 9.71
CA GLU A 538 11.72 9.02 10.02
C GLU A 538 11.40 10.50 10.15
N VAL A 539 10.88 11.12 9.08
CA VAL A 539 11.27 12.50 8.69
C VAL A 539 11.35 13.32 9.94
N GLU A 540 12.58 13.51 10.44
CA GLU A 540 12.81 13.82 11.86
C GLU A 540 11.89 14.99 12.16
N ALA A 541 10.85 14.75 12.97
CA ALA A 541 9.65 15.58 12.97
C ALA A 541 10.09 17.04 13.10
N VAL A 542 10.03 17.78 11.99
CA VAL A 542 10.73 19.07 11.88
C VAL A 542 10.37 19.86 13.13
N PRO A 543 11.33 20.20 14.00
CA PRO A 543 11.01 20.77 15.31
C PRO A 543 10.11 21.96 15.06
N ILE A 544 8.86 21.83 15.53
CA ILE A 544 7.82 22.80 15.22
C ILE A 544 8.29 24.12 15.80
N ASP A 545 8.63 25.08 14.93
CA ASP A 545 8.96 26.42 15.36
C ASP A 545 7.68 27.07 15.91
N ILE A 546 7.48 26.92 17.22
CA ILE A 546 6.34 27.42 17.96
C ILE A 546 6.25 28.94 17.77
N GLU A 547 7.38 29.66 17.76
CA GLU A 547 7.39 31.10 17.56
C GLU A 547 6.92 31.49 16.16
N ALA A 548 7.42 30.82 15.11
CA ALA A 548 6.94 31.04 13.74
C ALA A 548 5.46 30.68 13.58
N MET A 549 4.98 29.63 14.25
CA MET A 549 3.55 29.28 14.28
C MET A 549 2.71 30.39 14.91
N TYR A 550 3.08 30.87 16.10
CA TYR A 550 2.39 31.97 16.77
C TYR A 550 2.45 33.26 15.95
N LYS A 551 3.60 33.61 15.36
CA LYS A 551 3.75 34.78 14.47
C LYS A 551 2.84 34.68 13.25
N LYS A 552 2.83 33.53 12.57
CA LYS A 552 1.97 33.31 11.39
C LYS A 552 0.49 33.36 11.75
N SER A 553 0.10 32.78 12.90
CA SER A 553 -1.26 32.84 13.41
C SER A 553 -1.68 34.26 13.80
N ALA A 554 -0.84 34.97 14.55
CA ALA A 554 -1.07 36.36 14.95
C ALA A 554 -1.16 37.29 13.74
N MET A 555 -0.29 37.12 12.74
CA MET A 555 -0.32 37.89 11.50
C MET A 555 -1.61 37.63 10.71
N ARG A 556 -2.05 36.37 10.57
CA ARG A 556 -3.34 36.02 9.93
C ARG A 556 -4.54 36.61 10.68
N THR A 557 -4.52 36.54 12.00
CA THR A 557 -5.59 37.09 12.85
C THR A 557 -5.63 38.61 12.79
N THR A 558 -4.46 39.26 12.78
CA THR A 558 -4.34 40.72 12.61
C THR A 558 -4.83 41.15 11.25
N ALA A 559 -4.44 40.46 10.17
CA ALA A 559 -4.92 40.73 8.83
C ALA A 559 -6.45 40.57 8.74
N THR A 560 -7.01 39.52 9.34
CA THR A 560 -8.46 39.30 9.41
C THR A 560 -9.16 40.44 10.15
N SER A 561 -8.62 40.85 11.30
CA SER A 561 -9.16 41.96 12.10
C SER A 561 -9.11 43.28 11.32
N ALA A 562 -8.00 43.54 10.61
CA ALA A 562 -7.85 44.71 9.76
C ALA A 562 -8.84 44.70 8.58
N THR A 563 -9.08 43.55 7.95
CA THR A 563 -10.10 43.40 6.90
C THR A 563 -11.50 43.68 7.42
N VAL A 564 -11.86 43.22 8.62
CA VAL A 564 -13.17 43.51 9.23
C VAL A 564 -13.33 45.02 9.47
N LEU A 565 -12.31 45.68 10.03
CA LEU A 565 -12.33 47.14 10.22
C LEU A 565 -12.42 47.89 8.87
N GLY A 566 -11.66 47.44 7.86
CA GLY A 566 -11.68 48.02 6.52
C GLY A 566 -13.04 47.90 5.84
N LEU A 567 -13.69 46.73 5.93
CA LEU A 567 -15.06 46.51 5.44
C LEU A 567 -16.07 47.43 6.14
N GLY A 568 -15.89 47.67 7.44
CA GLY A 568 -16.69 48.64 8.19
C GLY A 568 -16.51 50.07 7.72
N MET A 569 -15.27 50.49 7.41
CA MET A 569 -14.97 51.84 6.91
C MET A 569 -15.55 52.11 5.52
N ILE A 570 -15.62 51.10 4.65
CA ILE A 570 -16.14 51.25 3.28
C ILE A 570 -17.63 50.90 3.15
N SER A 571 -18.29 50.50 4.24
CA SER A 571 -19.70 50.16 4.25
C SER A 571 -20.55 51.40 3.96
N PRO A 572 -21.35 51.43 2.86
CA PRO A 572 -22.12 52.62 2.50
C PRO A 572 -23.36 52.81 3.39
N ASN A 573 -23.91 51.72 3.96
CA ASN A 573 -25.15 51.76 4.74
C ASN A 573 -25.29 50.51 5.64
N LEU A 574 -26.33 50.50 6.47
CA LEU A 574 -26.63 49.39 7.39
C LEU A 574 -27.04 48.10 6.65
N ALA A 575 -27.69 48.22 5.49
CA ALA A 575 -28.12 47.05 4.71
C ALA A 575 -26.92 46.22 4.24
N PHE A 576 -25.88 46.88 3.72
CA PHE A 576 -24.62 46.23 3.36
C PHE A 576 -23.97 45.54 4.57
N SER A 577 -23.90 46.21 5.72
CA SER A 577 -23.36 45.62 6.95
C SER A 577 -24.14 44.38 7.41
N ASN A 578 -25.48 44.41 7.32
CA ASN A 578 -26.34 43.27 7.63
C ASN A 578 -26.15 42.12 6.63
N MET A 579 -26.02 42.43 5.34
CA MET A 579 -25.75 41.44 4.30
C MET A 579 -24.37 40.79 4.47
N MET A 580 -23.33 41.58 4.80
CA MET A 580 -21.99 41.07 5.11
C MET A 580 -21.98 40.17 6.35
N THR A 581 -22.75 40.52 7.38
CA THR A 581 -22.94 39.68 8.57
C THR A 581 -23.60 38.36 8.19
N THR A 582 -24.67 38.42 7.38
CA THR A 582 -25.37 37.24 6.86
C THR A 582 -24.44 36.35 6.02
N PHE A 583 -23.67 36.96 5.12
CA PHE A 583 -22.66 36.28 4.30
C PHE A 583 -21.62 35.56 5.15
N ALA A 584 -21.04 36.25 6.14
CA ALA A 584 -20.01 35.69 7.01
C ALA A 584 -20.55 34.51 7.85
N LEU A 585 -21.71 34.67 8.50
CA LEU A 585 -22.33 33.61 9.29
C LEU A 585 -22.73 32.42 8.41
N SER A 586 -23.27 32.67 7.21
CA SER A 586 -23.65 31.61 6.27
C SER A 586 -22.44 30.85 5.74
N GLY A 587 -21.31 31.54 5.52
CA GLY A 587 -20.05 30.89 5.16
C GLY A 587 -19.53 29.97 6.26
N ILE A 588 -19.64 30.38 7.53
CA ILE A 588 -19.26 29.54 8.70
C ILE A 588 -20.21 28.34 8.82
N VAL A 589 -21.51 28.55 8.68
CA VAL A 589 -22.50 27.48 8.71
C VAL A 589 -22.24 26.49 7.57
N GLY A 590 -22.03 26.98 6.35
CA GLY A 590 -21.72 26.14 5.21
C GLY A 590 -20.43 25.34 5.41
N TYR A 591 -19.41 25.96 6.01
CA TYR A 591 -18.18 25.27 6.37
C TYR A 591 -18.41 24.09 7.32
N GLN A 592 -19.17 24.29 8.40
CA GLN A 592 -19.44 23.24 9.38
C GLN A 592 -20.33 22.14 8.81
N VAL A 593 -21.37 22.53 8.05
CA VAL A 593 -22.34 21.60 7.49
C VAL A 593 -21.71 20.69 6.45
N VAL A 594 -20.86 21.22 5.57
CA VAL A 594 -20.18 20.43 4.52
C VAL A 594 -19.13 19.51 5.11
N LYS A 595 -18.38 19.97 6.13
CA LYS A 595 -17.43 19.11 6.85
C LYS A 595 -18.09 17.91 7.53
N GLY A 596 -19.36 18.04 7.89
CA GLY A 596 -20.13 16.95 8.48
C GLY A 596 -20.66 15.93 7.46
N VAL A 597 -20.51 16.16 6.15
CA VAL A 597 -20.99 15.25 5.10
C VAL A 597 -20.09 14.00 5.03
N SER A 598 -20.68 12.82 4.95
CA SER A 598 -19.91 11.59 4.74
C SER A 598 -19.20 11.61 3.38
N HIS A 599 -17.93 11.18 3.33
CA HIS A 599 -17.12 11.12 2.10
C HIS A 599 -17.83 10.35 0.97
N SER A 600 -18.47 9.23 1.32
CA SER A 600 -19.28 8.41 0.43
C SER A 600 -20.48 9.14 -0.21
N LEU A 601 -20.90 10.28 0.36
CA LEU A 601 -22.00 11.13 -0.11
C LEU A 601 -21.52 12.44 -0.77
N HIS A 602 -20.23 12.59 -1.09
CA HIS A 602 -19.71 13.76 -1.79
C HIS A 602 -20.27 13.94 -3.22
N SER A 603 -20.53 12.85 -3.95
CA SER A 603 -21.19 12.98 -5.27
C SER A 603 -22.65 13.45 -5.13
N PRO A 604 -23.50 12.85 -4.25
CA PRO A 604 -24.81 13.42 -3.92
C PRO A 604 -24.78 14.87 -3.42
N LEU A 605 -23.76 15.25 -2.64
CA LEU A 605 -23.56 16.64 -2.20
C LEU A 605 -23.43 17.60 -3.38
N MET A 606 -22.57 17.29 -4.35
CA MET A 606 -22.43 18.12 -5.55
C MET A 606 -23.73 18.21 -6.36
N ALA A 607 -24.50 17.11 -6.43
CA ALA A 607 -25.79 17.12 -7.10
C ALA A 607 -26.82 18.01 -6.37
N VAL A 608 -26.88 17.96 -5.03
CA VAL A 608 -27.74 18.82 -4.20
C VAL A 608 -27.35 20.28 -4.30
N THR A 609 -26.06 20.61 -4.18
CA THR A 609 -25.61 22.01 -4.30
C THR A 609 -25.95 22.58 -5.67
N ASN A 610 -25.84 21.77 -6.72
CA ASN A 610 -26.23 22.16 -8.06
C ASN A 610 -27.77 22.31 -8.24
N ALA A 611 -28.57 21.49 -7.56
CA ALA A 611 -30.02 21.66 -7.56
C ALA A 611 -30.43 22.98 -6.86
N ILE A 612 -29.81 23.27 -5.72
CA ILE A 612 -30.06 24.47 -4.92
C ILE A 612 -29.52 25.73 -5.62
N SER A 613 -28.39 25.66 -6.33
CA SER A 613 -27.83 26.79 -7.10
C SER A 613 -28.76 27.26 -8.23
N GLY A 614 -29.73 26.44 -8.62
CA GLY A 614 -30.87 26.84 -9.45
C GLY A 614 -31.72 27.97 -8.85
N LEU A 615 -31.48 28.39 -7.60
CA LEU A 615 -32.06 29.60 -7.02
C LEU A 615 -31.61 30.91 -7.72
N THR A 616 -30.65 30.86 -8.65
CA THR A 616 -30.46 31.91 -9.67
C THR A 616 -31.74 32.26 -10.44
N ALA A 617 -32.73 31.36 -10.47
CA ALA A 617 -34.07 31.67 -10.98
C ALA A 617 -34.69 32.90 -10.30
N LEU A 618 -34.43 33.10 -9.00
CA LEU A 618 -34.98 34.23 -8.25
C LEU A 618 -34.41 35.54 -8.78
N GLY A 619 -33.12 35.59 -9.13
CA GLY A 619 -32.51 36.74 -9.76
C GLY A 619 -33.17 37.09 -11.09
N GLY A 620 -33.42 36.08 -11.94
CA GLY A 620 -34.17 36.25 -13.18
C GLY A 620 -35.60 36.75 -12.97
N MET A 621 -36.30 36.28 -11.92
CA MET A 621 -37.67 36.70 -11.59
C MET A 621 -37.75 38.22 -11.29
N TYR A 622 -36.75 38.79 -10.62
CA TYR A 622 -36.70 40.23 -10.34
C TYR A 622 -36.51 41.10 -11.59
N LEU A 623 -36.09 40.51 -12.71
CA LEU A 623 -35.91 41.20 -13.99
C LEU A 623 -37.07 41.00 -14.97
N MET A 624 -38.05 40.16 -14.63
CA MET A 624 -39.20 39.89 -15.50
C MET A 624 -40.17 41.09 -15.53
N GLY A 625 -40.67 41.42 -16.71
CA GLY A 625 -41.66 42.48 -16.90
C GLY A 625 -43.10 42.00 -16.61
N PRO A 626 -44.08 42.92 -16.57
CA PRO A 626 -45.47 42.59 -16.25
C PRO A 626 -46.22 41.84 -17.37
N GLY A 627 -45.64 41.73 -18.57
CA GLY A 627 -46.24 41.14 -19.76
C GLY A 627 -46.15 39.61 -19.82
N LEU A 628 -46.79 39.01 -20.83
CA LEU A 628 -46.69 37.56 -21.11
C LEU A 628 -45.37 37.22 -21.83
N VAL A 629 -44.80 38.18 -22.55
CA VAL A 629 -43.56 38.05 -23.31
C VAL A 629 -42.61 39.19 -22.92
N PRO A 630 -41.29 38.99 -22.98
CA PRO A 630 -40.34 40.05 -22.66
C PRO A 630 -40.35 41.14 -23.74
N HIS A 631 -40.29 42.41 -23.29
CA HIS A 631 -40.29 43.60 -24.15
C HIS A 631 -38.96 44.35 -24.13
N THR A 632 -38.15 44.16 -23.11
CA THR A 632 -36.80 44.75 -22.99
C THR A 632 -35.73 43.67 -22.95
N THR A 633 -34.47 44.07 -23.19
CA THR A 633 -33.32 43.16 -23.07
C THR A 633 -33.19 42.59 -21.66
N ALA A 634 -33.45 43.40 -20.63
CA ALA A 634 -33.42 42.96 -19.23
C ALA A 634 -34.48 41.88 -18.97
N GLU A 635 -35.70 42.08 -19.46
CA GLU A 635 -36.78 41.10 -19.34
C GLU A 635 -36.49 39.80 -20.08
N LEU A 636 -35.84 39.88 -21.26
CA LEU A 636 -35.44 38.71 -22.02
C LEU A 636 -34.36 37.90 -21.29
N LEU A 637 -33.35 38.59 -20.74
CA LEU A 637 -32.29 37.96 -19.96
C LEU A 637 -32.83 37.35 -18.66
N GLY A 638 -33.75 38.05 -17.98
CA GLY A 638 -34.45 37.54 -16.79
C GLY A 638 -35.27 36.28 -17.09
N ALA A 639 -36.07 36.30 -18.17
CA ALA A 639 -36.82 35.14 -18.63
C ALA A 639 -35.92 33.95 -19.00
N GLY A 640 -34.77 34.23 -19.65
CA GLY A 640 -33.76 33.24 -19.97
C GLY A 640 -33.13 32.62 -18.73
N ALA A 641 -32.77 33.44 -17.73
CA ALA A 641 -32.23 33.00 -16.45
C ALA A 641 -33.23 32.08 -15.72
N VAL A 642 -34.50 32.47 -15.59
CA VAL A 642 -35.55 31.62 -14.99
C VAL A 642 -35.65 30.26 -15.69
N LEU A 643 -35.66 30.24 -17.01
CA LEU A 643 -35.77 29.02 -17.80
C LEU A 643 -34.61 28.05 -17.51
N ILE A 644 -33.37 28.51 -17.64
CA ILE A 644 -32.18 27.65 -17.48
C ILE A 644 -31.93 27.26 -16.03
N SER A 645 -32.21 28.16 -15.08
CA SER A 645 -32.11 27.85 -13.66
C SER A 645 -33.14 26.79 -13.24
N THR A 646 -34.32 26.78 -13.85
CA THR A 646 -35.33 25.73 -13.60
C THR A 646 -34.92 24.37 -14.16
N VAL A 647 -34.14 24.33 -15.26
CA VAL A 647 -33.50 23.09 -15.75
C VAL A 647 -32.59 22.52 -14.66
N ASN A 648 -31.80 23.35 -14.00
CA ASN A 648 -30.93 22.93 -12.88
C ASN A 648 -31.72 22.46 -11.66
N ILE A 649 -32.79 23.17 -11.27
CA ILE A 649 -33.64 22.76 -10.14
C ILE A 649 -34.18 21.35 -10.37
N SER A 650 -34.90 21.14 -11.49
CA SER A 650 -35.55 19.86 -11.74
C SER A 650 -34.55 18.75 -12.05
N GLY A 651 -33.49 19.05 -12.80
CA GLY A 651 -32.47 18.08 -13.16
C GLY A 651 -31.65 17.64 -11.95
N GLY A 652 -31.17 18.60 -11.16
CA GLY A 652 -30.36 18.37 -9.98
C GLY A 652 -31.07 17.52 -8.93
N PHE A 653 -32.28 17.88 -8.50
CA PHE A 653 -33.00 17.11 -7.47
C PHE A 653 -33.36 15.69 -7.93
N LEU A 654 -33.65 15.49 -9.21
CA LEU A 654 -33.94 14.16 -9.75
C LEU A 654 -32.67 13.28 -9.82
N VAL A 655 -31.53 13.86 -10.22
CA VAL A 655 -30.23 13.18 -10.18
C VAL A 655 -29.85 12.83 -8.74
N THR A 656 -29.96 13.77 -7.81
CA THR A 656 -29.72 13.52 -6.37
C THR A 656 -30.58 12.36 -5.89
N LYS A 657 -31.89 12.39 -6.17
CA LYS A 657 -32.79 11.32 -5.75
C LYS A 657 -32.33 9.96 -6.27
N LYS A 658 -32.05 9.85 -7.57
CA LYS A 658 -31.54 8.61 -8.18
C LYS A 658 -30.28 8.12 -7.47
N MET A 659 -29.35 9.02 -7.17
CA MET A 659 -28.10 8.67 -6.48
C MET A 659 -28.34 8.14 -5.07
N LEU A 660 -29.19 8.81 -4.30
CA LEU A 660 -29.50 8.39 -2.95
C LEU A 660 -30.26 7.05 -2.93
N ASP A 661 -31.17 6.85 -3.87
CA ASP A 661 -31.96 5.60 -3.97
C ASP A 661 -31.06 4.38 -4.27
N MET A 662 -29.90 4.55 -4.92
CA MET A 662 -28.93 3.46 -5.14
C MET A 662 -28.25 2.98 -3.85
N PHE A 663 -28.15 3.83 -2.82
CA PHE A 663 -27.59 3.44 -1.52
C PHE A 663 -28.60 2.70 -0.63
N LYS A 664 -29.85 2.57 -1.06
CA LYS A 664 -30.88 1.87 -0.29
C LYS A 664 -30.68 0.36 -0.38
N ARG A 665 -30.61 -0.30 0.77
CA ARG A 665 -30.49 -1.75 0.82
C ARG A 665 -31.85 -2.42 0.65
N PRO A 666 -31.90 -3.63 0.09
CA PRO A 666 -33.15 -4.39 -0.03
C PRO A 666 -33.82 -4.70 1.33
N ASP A 667 -33.04 -4.77 2.40
CA ASP A 667 -33.45 -5.08 3.78
C ASP A 667 -33.69 -3.83 4.65
N ASP A 668 -33.48 -2.62 4.11
CA ASP A 668 -33.78 -1.39 4.85
C ASP A 668 -35.30 -1.26 5.12
N PRO A 669 -35.70 -0.72 6.29
CA PRO A 669 -37.10 -0.46 6.58
C PRO A 669 -37.78 0.44 5.53
N PRO A 670 -39.10 0.29 5.28
CA PRO A 670 -39.83 1.21 4.43
C PRO A 670 -39.72 2.65 4.95
N GLU A 671 -39.39 3.58 4.07
CA GLU A 671 -39.25 4.99 4.38
C GLU A 671 -40.49 5.77 3.93
N TYR A 672 -40.88 6.80 4.69
CA TYR A 672 -42.13 7.53 4.45
C TYR A 672 -41.90 9.03 4.24
N TYR A 673 -40.88 9.42 3.46
CA TYR A 673 -40.54 10.82 3.27
C TYR A 673 -41.64 11.68 2.63
N GLN A 674 -42.61 11.07 1.94
CA GLN A 674 -43.82 11.77 1.48
C GLN A 674 -44.59 12.45 2.61
N MET A 675 -44.43 12.02 3.87
CA MET A 675 -45.04 12.69 5.03
C MET A 675 -44.51 14.11 5.23
N TYR A 676 -43.31 14.44 4.75
CA TYR A 676 -42.77 15.80 4.80
C TYR A 676 -43.47 16.77 3.83
N LEU A 677 -44.37 16.29 2.95
CA LEU A 677 -45.30 17.14 2.23
C LEU A 677 -46.27 17.87 3.18
N LEU A 678 -46.58 17.29 4.35
CA LEU A 678 -47.47 17.91 5.33
C LEU A 678 -46.89 19.21 5.92
N PRO A 679 -45.68 19.23 6.52
CA PRO A 679 -45.08 20.48 7.00
C PRO A 679 -44.81 21.47 5.87
N ALA A 680 -44.37 21.02 4.69
CA ALA A 680 -44.13 21.91 3.55
C ALA A 680 -45.43 22.55 3.02
N GLY A 681 -46.49 21.75 2.88
CA GLY A 681 -47.82 22.23 2.48
C GLY A 681 -48.45 23.13 3.54
N THR A 682 -48.23 22.85 4.82
CA THR A 682 -48.70 23.69 5.93
C THR A 682 -48.04 25.07 5.88
N LEU A 683 -46.73 25.14 5.67
CA LEU A 683 -46.03 26.41 5.56
C LEU A 683 -46.48 27.20 4.32
N LEU A 684 -46.56 26.57 3.15
CA LEU A 684 -47.00 27.23 1.91
C LEU A 684 -48.46 27.68 1.97
N GLY A 685 -49.35 26.83 2.48
CA GLY A 685 -50.77 27.16 2.66
C GLY A 685 -50.97 28.26 3.69
N GLY A 686 -50.30 28.16 4.84
CA GLY A 686 -50.29 29.21 5.87
C GLY A 686 -49.72 30.52 5.35
N TYR A 687 -48.66 30.48 4.55
CA TYR A 687 -48.11 31.63 3.87
C TYR A 687 -49.11 32.27 2.91
N ALA A 688 -49.78 31.48 2.07
CA ALA A 688 -50.81 32.01 1.16
C ALA A 688 -51.97 32.69 1.92
N VAL A 689 -52.44 32.08 3.02
CA VAL A 689 -53.52 32.63 3.86
C VAL A 689 -53.07 33.93 4.54
N THR A 690 -51.87 33.95 5.14
CA THR A 690 -51.35 35.14 5.82
C THR A 690 -51.01 36.26 4.84
N LYS A 691 -50.52 35.93 3.64
CA LYS A 691 -50.31 36.91 2.57
C LYS A 691 -51.64 37.50 2.10
N ALA A 692 -52.66 36.67 1.89
CA ALA A 692 -54.01 37.13 1.55
C ALA A 692 -54.66 37.98 2.67
N ALA A 693 -54.32 37.70 3.93
CA ALA A 693 -54.75 38.48 5.08
C ALA A 693 -53.94 39.79 5.28
N GLY A 694 -52.96 40.08 4.43
CA GLY A 694 -52.24 41.35 4.43
C GLY A 694 -51.11 41.44 5.46
N TYR A 695 -50.47 40.33 5.86
CA TYR A 695 -49.29 40.33 6.72
C TYR A 695 -47.99 40.49 5.89
N PRO A 696 -47.38 41.68 5.83
CA PRO A 696 -46.29 41.95 4.88
C PRO A 696 -44.95 41.29 5.27
N GLN A 697 -44.74 40.93 6.55
CA GLN A 697 -43.47 40.35 7.02
C GLN A 697 -43.31 38.86 6.64
N MET A 698 -44.35 38.23 6.12
CA MET A 698 -44.34 36.79 5.86
C MET A 698 -43.36 36.37 4.76
N ASP A 699 -43.12 37.23 3.76
CA ASP A 699 -42.18 36.96 2.67
C ASP A 699 -40.76 36.72 3.21
N HIS A 700 -40.32 37.56 4.15
CA HIS A 700 -39.01 37.43 4.80
C HIS A 700 -38.91 36.17 5.66
N LEU A 701 -39.97 35.81 6.39
CA LEU A 701 -39.97 34.61 7.23
C LEU A 701 -39.97 33.32 6.40
N VAL A 702 -40.72 33.28 5.29
CA VAL A 702 -40.70 32.14 4.37
C VAL A 702 -39.37 32.06 3.63
N SER A 703 -38.77 33.21 3.28
CA SER A 703 -37.41 33.27 2.75
C SER A 703 -36.36 32.78 3.75
N MET A 704 -36.54 33.04 5.06
CA MET A 704 -35.68 32.48 6.11
C MET A 704 -35.87 30.96 6.23
N ALA A 705 -37.12 30.48 6.20
CA ALA A 705 -37.41 29.04 6.18
C ALA A 705 -36.78 28.34 4.96
N SER A 706 -36.81 29.00 3.79
CA SER A 706 -36.11 28.56 2.58
C SER A 706 -34.61 28.34 2.85
N ALA A 707 -33.94 29.34 3.42
CA ALA A 707 -32.52 29.26 3.74
C ALA A 707 -32.19 28.13 4.73
N VAL A 708 -32.97 27.99 5.81
CA VAL A 708 -32.81 26.90 6.80
C VAL A 708 -33.00 25.53 6.16
N CYS A 709 -34.00 25.38 5.29
CA CYS A 709 -34.24 24.14 4.56
C CYS A 709 -33.12 23.83 3.56
N CYS A 710 -32.54 24.83 2.89
CA CYS A 710 -31.36 24.62 2.03
C CYS A 710 -30.12 24.18 2.83
N ILE A 711 -29.88 24.78 4.00
CA ILE A 711 -28.81 24.36 4.92
C ILE A 711 -29.04 22.93 5.40
N GLY A 712 -30.26 22.61 5.87
CA GLY A 712 -30.65 21.26 6.25
C GLY A 712 -30.61 20.27 5.08
N GLY A 713 -30.77 20.77 3.85
CA GLY A 713 -30.66 19.99 2.64
C GLY A 713 -29.26 19.42 2.43
N ILE A 714 -28.23 20.19 2.77
CA ILE A 714 -26.84 19.71 2.80
C ILE A 714 -26.55 18.93 4.07
N GLY A 715 -26.97 19.44 5.24
CA GLY A 715 -26.72 18.79 6.53
C GLY A 715 -27.33 17.39 6.66
N GLY A 716 -28.41 17.12 5.94
CA GLY A 716 -28.99 15.79 5.84
C GLY A 716 -28.08 14.75 5.20
N LEU A 717 -27.03 15.14 4.46
CA LEU A 717 -26.06 14.22 3.85
C LEU A 717 -24.92 13.84 4.83
N SER A 718 -25.03 14.20 6.11
CA SER A 718 -24.07 13.77 7.13
C SER A 718 -24.02 12.26 7.35
N SER A 719 -25.12 11.57 7.08
CA SER A 719 -25.16 10.11 7.07
C SER A 719 -26.10 9.59 5.99
N GLN A 720 -25.90 8.33 5.64
CA GLN A 720 -26.78 7.62 4.71
C GLN A 720 -28.20 7.63 5.25
N SER A 721 -28.44 7.32 6.53
CA SER A 721 -29.81 7.25 7.06
C SER A 721 -30.60 8.56 6.91
N THR A 722 -29.95 9.73 6.93
CA THR A 722 -30.62 11.03 6.76
C THR A 722 -30.56 11.61 5.36
N ALA A 723 -29.79 11.02 4.44
CA ALA A 723 -29.47 11.64 3.14
C ALA A 723 -30.72 12.00 2.30
N ARG A 724 -31.74 11.13 2.30
CA ARG A 724 -33.01 11.38 1.59
C ARG A 724 -33.80 12.53 2.21
N LEU A 725 -33.78 12.67 3.54
CA LEU A 725 -34.36 13.84 4.21
C LEU A 725 -33.65 15.12 3.76
N GLY A 726 -32.33 15.09 3.59
CA GLY A 726 -31.57 16.19 2.99
C GLY A 726 -32.12 16.60 1.62
N ASN A 727 -32.35 15.64 0.73
CA ASN A 727 -32.95 15.94 -0.58
C ASN A 727 -34.34 16.60 -0.47
N VAL A 728 -35.18 16.13 0.45
CA VAL A 728 -36.52 16.69 0.70
C VAL A 728 -36.46 18.11 1.28
N LEU A 729 -35.56 18.36 2.23
CA LEU A 729 -35.33 19.69 2.79
C LEU A 729 -34.80 20.64 1.71
N GLY A 730 -33.89 20.20 0.85
CA GLY A 730 -33.42 20.97 -0.30
C GLY A 730 -34.56 21.37 -1.26
N MET A 731 -35.41 20.41 -1.64
CA MET A 731 -36.59 20.68 -2.48
C MET A 731 -37.55 21.68 -1.81
N SER A 732 -37.80 21.50 -0.51
CA SER A 732 -38.64 22.42 0.27
C SER A 732 -38.04 23.82 0.31
N GLY A 733 -36.73 23.92 0.52
CA GLY A 733 -35.99 25.17 0.52
C GLY A 733 -36.16 25.95 -0.78
N VAL A 734 -35.96 25.29 -1.93
CA VAL A 734 -36.14 25.93 -3.24
C VAL A 734 -37.60 26.35 -3.47
N ALA A 735 -38.56 25.49 -3.14
CA ALA A 735 -39.98 25.80 -3.27
C ALA A 735 -40.40 27.02 -2.44
N PHE A 736 -39.93 27.12 -1.19
CA PHE A 736 -40.20 28.26 -0.31
C PHE A 736 -39.55 29.54 -0.85
N GLY A 737 -38.34 29.46 -1.41
CA GLY A 737 -37.65 30.61 -1.99
C GLY A 737 -38.38 31.18 -3.21
N VAL A 738 -38.86 30.31 -4.09
CA VAL A 738 -39.70 30.72 -5.23
C VAL A 738 -41.01 31.33 -4.74
N ALA A 739 -41.70 30.69 -3.79
CA ALA A 739 -42.97 31.20 -3.25
C ALA A 739 -42.83 32.58 -2.56
N ALA A 740 -41.77 32.76 -1.76
CA ALA A 740 -41.45 34.03 -1.13
C ALA A 740 -41.19 35.13 -2.18
N THR A 741 -40.47 34.80 -3.25
CA THR A 741 -40.15 35.73 -4.33
C THR A 741 -41.41 36.11 -5.14
N VAL A 742 -42.26 35.15 -5.48
CA VAL A 742 -43.57 35.42 -6.12
C VAL A 742 -44.42 36.34 -5.25
N GLY A 743 -44.49 36.09 -3.94
CA GLY A 743 -45.27 36.94 -3.03
C GLY A 743 -44.67 38.34 -2.83
N THR A 744 -43.34 38.46 -2.90
CA THR A 744 -42.65 39.76 -2.86
C THR A 744 -42.94 40.58 -4.12
N LEU A 745 -42.89 39.95 -5.29
CA LEU A 745 -43.14 40.60 -6.59
C LEU A 745 -44.62 40.92 -6.83
N ALA A 746 -45.52 40.12 -6.26
CA ALA A 746 -46.98 40.20 -6.48
C ALA A 746 -47.35 40.33 -7.98
N PRO A 747 -46.90 39.39 -8.84
CA PRO A 747 -47.01 39.54 -10.29
C PRO A 747 -48.46 39.53 -10.77
N GLY A 748 -48.73 40.31 -11.82
CA GLY A 748 -50.02 40.25 -12.52
C GLY A 748 -50.24 38.91 -13.24
N PRO A 749 -51.47 38.60 -13.70
CA PRO A 749 -51.78 37.31 -14.32
C PRO A 749 -50.91 36.95 -15.54
N ALA A 750 -50.54 37.95 -16.36
CA ALA A 750 -49.71 37.74 -17.55
C ALA A 750 -48.25 37.37 -17.20
N GLN A 751 -47.63 38.12 -16.29
CA GLN A 751 -46.29 37.81 -15.77
C GLN A 751 -46.26 36.47 -15.03
N LEU A 752 -47.29 36.15 -14.25
CA LEU A 752 -47.40 34.85 -13.58
C LEU A 752 -47.54 33.70 -14.58
N ALA A 753 -48.29 33.88 -15.66
CA ALA A 753 -48.40 32.91 -16.75
C ALA A 753 -47.06 32.73 -17.50
N GLN A 754 -46.32 33.82 -17.72
CA GLN A 754 -44.96 33.76 -18.28
C GLN A 754 -44.03 32.95 -17.37
N LEU A 755 -44.00 33.26 -16.07
CA LEU A 755 -43.20 32.56 -15.08
C LEU A 755 -43.54 31.06 -15.03
N ALA A 756 -44.82 30.73 -14.93
CA ALA A 756 -45.28 29.34 -14.93
C ALA A 756 -44.91 28.60 -16.22
N GLY A 757 -45.00 29.26 -17.37
CA GLY A 757 -44.59 28.71 -18.66
C GLY A 757 -43.09 28.42 -18.73
N LEU A 758 -42.25 29.38 -18.33
CA LEU A 758 -40.80 29.24 -18.32
C LEU A 758 -40.34 28.15 -17.34
N MET A 759 -40.86 28.16 -16.11
CA MET A 759 -40.55 27.13 -15.12
C MET A 759 -41.07 25.75 -15.56
N GLY A 760 -42.24 25.69 -16.22
CA GLY A 760 -42.78 24.45 -16.78
C GLY A 760 -41.87 23.85 -17.86
N VAL A 761 -41.45 24.67 -18.83
CA VAL A 761 -40.54 24.23 -19.92
C VAL A 761 -39.17 23.84 -19.35
N GLY A 762 -38.60 24.67 -18.47
CA GLY A 762 -37.31 24.40 -17.83
C GLY A 762 -37.36 23.13 -16.99
N GLY A 763 -38.44 22.93 -16.23
CA GLY A 763 -38.65 21.73 -15.42
C GLY A 763 -38.75 20.46 -16.27
N VAL A 764 -39.50 20.50 -17.37
CA VAL A 764 -39.55 19.38 -18.33
C VAL A 764 -38.17 19.12 -18.93
N GLY A 765 -37.43 20.17 -19.30
CA GLY A 765 -36.06 20.04 -19.81
C GLY A 765 -35.14 19.34 -18.81
N GLY A 766 -35.10 19.81 -17.57
CA GLY A 766 -34.32 19.23 -16.49
C GLY A 766 -34.69 17.77 -16.21
N TYR A 767 -35.98 17.46 -16.17
CA TYR A 767 -36.49 16.10 -16.02
C TYR A 767 -36.01 15.17 -17.14
N GLN A 768 -36.08 15.61 -18.41
CA GLN A 768 -35.67 14.79 -19.55
C GLN A 768 -34.16 14.50 -19.55
N VAL A 769 -33.34 15.50 -19.19
CA VAL A 769 -31.89 15.32 -19.02
C VAL A 769 -31.62 14.33 -17.90
N ALA A 770 -32.12 14.61 -16.69
CA ALA A 770 -31.86 13.78 -15.52
C ALA A 770 -32.38 12.35 -15.66
N LYS A 771 -33.46 12.11 -16.41
CA LYS A 771 -33.97 10.76 -16.68
C LYS A 771 -32.96 9.91 -17.46
N ARG A 772 -32.17 10.50 -18.36
CA ARG A 772 -31.25 9.79 -19.26
C ARG A 772 -29.85 9.60 -18.71
N VAL A 773 -29.44 10.42 -17.74
CA VAL A 773 -28.10 10.38 -17.15
C VAL A 773 -27.92 9.14 -16.28
N GLY A 774 -26.89 8.35 -16.58
CA GLY A 774 -26.42 7.22 -15.77
C GLY A 774 -25.32 7.61 -14.78
N PRO A 775 -25.01 6.76 -13.78
CA PRO A 775 -24.02 7.08 -12.73
C PRO A 775 -22.59 7.32 -13.24
N SER A 776 -22.19 6.64 -14.32
CA SER A 776 -20.92 6.87 -15.00
C SER A 776 -20.84 8.24 -15.69
N GLU A 777 -21.98 8.83 -16.06
CA GLU A 777 -22.10 10.10 -16.77
C GLU A 777 -22.36 11.31 -15.86
N LEU A 778 -22.41 11.08 -14.55
CA LEU A 778 -22.65 12.12 -13.56
C LEU A 778 -21.62 13.27 -13.60
N PRO A 779 -20.28 13.01 -13.69
CA PRO A 779 -19.29 14.09 -13.62
C PRO A 779 -19.50 15.15 -14.71
N GLN A 780 -19.69 14.73 -15.96
CA GLN A 780 -19.93 15.66 -17.05
C GLN A 780 -21.29 16.35 -16.93
N THR A 781 -22.33 15.66 -16.47
CA THR A 781 -23.66 16.25 -16.30
C THR A 781 -23.64 17.35 -15.25
N VAL A 782 -22.94 17.12 -14.14
CA VAL A 782 -22.74 18.13 -13.09
C VAL A 782 -21.97 19.34 -13.62
N ALA A 783 -20.90 19.12 -14.40
CA ALA A 783 -20.21 20.21 -15.09
C ALA A 783 -21.17 20.97 -16.03
N ALA A 784 -21.99 20.29 -16.82
CA ALA A 784 -22.96 20.95 -17.69
C ALA A 784 -23.96 21.81 -16.91
N PHE A 785 -24.46 21.35 -15.76
CA PHE A 785 -25.38 22.14 -14.95
C PHE A 785 -24.73 23.38 -14.31
N HIS A 786 -23.46 23.30 -13.85
CA HIS A 786 -22.74 24.48 -13.38
C HIS A 786 -22.62 25.55 -14.46
N SER A 787 -22.49 25.14 -15.73
CA SER A 787 -22.45 26.10 -16.84
C SER A 787 -23.76 26.91 -16.95
N LEU A 788 -24.91 26.28 -16.69
CA LEU A 788 -26.21 26.96 -16.70
C LEU A 788 -26.35 27.97 -15.56
N VAL A 789 -25.77 27.68 -14.38
CA VAL A 789 -25.72 28.65 -13.27
C VAL A 789 -24.89 29.87 -13.65
N GLY A 790 -23.70 29.64 -14.22
CA GLY A 790 -22.81 30.73 -14.65
C GLY A 790 -23.46 31.62 -15.72
N LEU A 791 -24.15 31.01 -16.69
CA LEU A 791 -24.91 31.73 -17.72
C LEU A 791 -26.09 32.52 -17.13
N ALA A 792 -26.83 31.94 -16.18
CA ALA A 792 -27.92 32.62 -15.49
C ALA A 792 -27.42 33.84 -14.72
N ALA A 793 -26.31 33.71 -14.01
CA ALA A 793 -25.71 34.80 -13.25
C ALA A 793 -25.19 35.93 -14.14
N CYS A 794 -24.51 35.58 -15.23
CA CYS A 794 -24.06 36.56 -16.21
C CYS A 794 -25.25 37.27 -16.88
N GLY A 795 -26.30 36.53 -17.24
CA GLY A 795 -27.54 37.09 -17.79
C GLY A 795 -28.25 38.02 -16.82
N THR A 796 -28.34 37.63 -15.55
CA THR A 796 -28.96 38.44 -14.50
C THR A 796 -28.16 39.71 -14.24
N ALA A 797 -26.83 39.64 -14.17
CA ALA A 797 -25.97 40.81 -14.02
C ALA A 797 -26.11 41.83 -15.17
N VAL A 798 -26.08 41.34 -16.41
CA VAL A 798 -26.25 42.21 -17.59
C VAL A 798 -27.68 42.77 -17.65
N GLY A 799 -28.68 41.96 -17.33
CA GLY A 799 -30.08 42.39 -17.27
C GLY A 799 -30.31 43.46 -16.21
N ASP A 800 -29.77 43.26 -15.00
CA ASP A 800 -29.88 44.22 -13.89
C ASP A 800 -29.26 45.57 -14.25
N TYR A 801 -28.04 45.56 -14.79
CA TYR A 801 -27.39 46.80 -15.23
C TYR A 801 -28.19 47.50 -16.33
N THR A 802 -28.61 46.77 -17.38
CA THR A 802 -29.34 47.39 -18.49
C THR A 802 -30.71 47.94 -18.08
N HIS A 803 -31.35 47.34 -17.08
CA HIS A 803 -32.57 47.87 -16.48
C HIS A 803 -32.32 49.21 -15.77
N HIS A 804 -31.17 49.38 -15.11
CA HIS A 804 -30.92 50.52 -14.22
C HIS A 804 -29.85 51.50 -14.72
N MET A 805 -29.29 51.30 -15.91
CA MET A 805 -28.23 52.14 -16.46
C MET A 805 -28.62 53.60 -16.71
N HIS A 806 -29.92 53.91 -16.66
CA HIS A 806 -30.46 55.28 -16.77
C HIS A 806 -30.83 55.87 -15.40
N ASP A 807 -30.70 55.12 -14.31
CA ASP A 807 -30.93 55.58 -12.94
C ASP A 807 -29.61 56.06 -12.32
N PRO A 808 -29.44 57.37 -12.07
CA PRO A 808 -28.23 57.92 -11.47
C PRO A 808 -27.96 57.39 -10.05
N ALA A 809 -28.99 57.07 -9.27
CA ALA A 809 -28.81 56.55 -7.92
C ALA A 809 -28.27 55.11 -7.96
N ALA A 810 -28.79 54.29 -8.88
CA ALA A 810 -28.32 52.93 -9.10
C ALA A 810 -26.87 52.86 -9.61
N THR A 811 -26.52 53.73 -10.57
CA THR A 811 -25.19 53.74 -11.20
C THR A 811 -24.10 54.39 -10.33
N ALA A 812 -24.50 55.17 -9.30
CA ALA A 812 -23.61 55.71 -8.29
C ALA A 812 -23.40 54.76 -7.08
N ASP A 813 -24.21 53.71 -6.94
CA ASP A 813 -24.06 52.72 -5.86
C ASP A 813 -22.88 51.78 -6.16
N ALA A 814 -21.72 52.11 -5.60
CA ALA A 814 -20.48 51.35 -5.78
C ALA A 814 -20.59 49.89 -5.30
N VAL A 815 -21.41 49.60 -4.28
CA VAL A 815 -21.59 48.22 -3.77
C VAL A 815 -22.37 47.40 -4.79
N ARG A 816 -23.49 47.93 -5.27
CA ARG A 816 -24.28 47.27 -6.31
C ARG A 816 -23.47 47.10 -7.59
N MET A 817 -22.80 48.15 -8.08
CA MET A 817 -21.99 48.09 -9.29
C MET A 817 -20.84 47.07 -9.17
N SER A 818 -20.24 46.95 -7.99
CA SER A 818 -19.24 45.90 -7.72
C SER A 818 -19.86 44.51 -7.80
N ALA A 819 -21.03 44.31 -7.20
CA ALA A 819 -21.75 43.04 -7.20
C ALA A 819 -22.17 42.61 -8.62
N VAL A 820 -22.70 43.53 -9.43
CA VAL A 820 -23.04 43.32 -10.84
C VAL A 820 -21.81 42.86 -11.63
N TYR A 821 -20.68 43.56 -11.50
CA TYR A 821 -19.45 43.23 -12.22
C TYR A 821 -18.92 41.85 -11.81
N LEU A 822 -18.91 41.56 -10.51
CA LEU A 822 -18.48 40.27 -9.96
C LEU A 822 -19.39 39.13 -10.40
N ALA A 823 -20.71 39.31 -10.41
CA ALA A 823 -21.66 38.31 -10.90
C ALA A 823 -21.41 37.98 -12.38
N SER A 824 -21.15 38.99 -13.21
CA SER A 824 -20.77 38.79 -14.62
C SER A 824 -19.42 38.08 -14.77
N PHE A 825 -18.39 38.51 -14.05
CA PHE A 825 -17.05 37.93 -14.11
C PHE A 825 -17.02 36.47 -13.63
N ILE A 826 -17.57 36.19 -12.45
CA ILE A 826 -17.61 34.84 -11.88
C ILE A 826 -18.53 33.95 -12.73
N GLY A 827 -19.68 34.47 -13.18
CA GLY A 827 -20.61 33.77 -14.05
C GLY A 827 -19.98 33.36 -15.39
N GLY A 828 -19.28 34.29 -16.05
CA GLY A 828 -18.58 34.05 -17.31
C GLY A 828 -17.49 32.97 -17.19
N ALA A 829 -16.63 33.08 -16.17
CA ALA A 829 -15.60 32.07 -15.90
C ALA A 829 -16.20 30.69 -15.56
N THR A 830 -17.28 30.66 -14.78
CA THR A 830 -17.98 29.42 -14.41
C THR A 830 -18.62 28.77 -15.63
N ALA A 831 -19.31 29.55 -16.46
CA ALA A 831 -20.00 29.07 -17.65
C ALA A 831 -19.04 28.37 -18.60
N THR A 832 -18.00 29.06 -19.05
CA THR A 832 -17.08 28.55 -20.06
C THR A 832 -16.15 27.48 -19.53
N GLY A 833 -15.65 27.62 -18.29
CA GLY A 833 -14.84 26.59 -17.64
C GLY A 833 -15.60 25.28 -17.51
N SER A 834 -16.87 25.36 -17.12
CA SER A 834 -17.74 24.19 -16.98
C SER A 834 -18.06 23.51 -18.32
N VAL A 835 -18.24 24.28 -19.40
CA VAL A 835 -18.40 23.73 -20.76
C VAL A 835 -17.14 22.99 -21.22
N VAL A 836 -15.95 23.52 -20.95
CA VAL A 836 -14.69 22.84 -21.28
C VAL A 836 -14.49 21.58 -20.42
N ALA A 837 -14.80 21.64 -19.13
CA ALA A 837 -14.78 20.47 -18.24
C ALA A 837 -15.73 19.37 -18.75
N PHE A 838 -16.98 19.73 -19.10
CA PHE A 838 -17.92 18.82 -19.75
C PHE A 838 -17.34 18.19 -21.01
N GLY A 839 -16.79 19.00 -21.92
CA GLY A 839 -16.20 18.51 -23.17
C GLY A 839 -15.06 17.52 -22.95
N LYS A 840 -14.21 17.75 -21.95
CA LYS A 840 -13.11 16.83 -21.60
C LYS A 840 -13.59 15.53 -20.97
N LEU A 841 -14.54 15.60 -20.03
CA LEU A 841 -15.08 14.43 -19.35
C LEU A 841 -15.88 13.53 -20.30
N GLN A 842 -16.61 14.14 -21.23
CA GLN A 842 -17.36 13.46 -22.29
C GLN A 842 -16.45 12.91 -23.41
N GLY A 843 -15.17 13.30 -23.46
CA GLY A 843 -14.25 12.92 -24.53
C GLY A 843 -14.47 13.67 -25.85
N LEU A 844 -15.26 14.74 -25.85
CA LEU A 844 -15.41 15.66 -26.99
C LEU A 844 -14.17 16.54 -27.18
N LEU A 845 -13.44 16.80 -26.10
CA LEU A 845 -12.15 17.49 -26.09
C LEU A 845 -11.05 16.55 -25.60
N PRO A 846 -9.79 16.72 -26.06
CA PRO A 846 -8.67 15.94 -25.58
C PRO A 846 -8.51 16.06 -24.05
N SER A 847 -8.29 14.92 -23.38
CA SER A 847 -8.02 14.90 -21.94
C SER A 847 -6.64 15.46 -21.57
N ALA A 848 -5.74 15.63 -22.53
CA ALA A 848 -4.43 16.25 -22.30
C ALA A 848 -4.56 17.75 -21.96
N ALA A 849 -3.66 18.24 -21.12
CA ALA A 849 -3.54 19.66 -20.82
C ALA A 849 -3.15 20.47 -22.06
N LEU A 850 -3.92 21.50 -22.41
CA LEU A 850 -3.59 22.43 -23.49
C LEU A 850 -2.39 23.29 -23.10
N LYS A 851 -1.32 23.21 -23.90
CA LYS A 851 -0.08 23.98 -23.73
C LYS A 851 -0.02 25.11 -24.77
N LEU A 852 -0.33 26.34 -24.35
CA LEU A 852 -0.11 27.54 -25.15
C LEU A 852 1.21 28.23 -24.75
N PRO A 853 2.02 28.73 -25.71
CA PRO A 853 3.19 29.55 -25.41
C PRO A 853 2.78 30.80 -24.64
N GLY A 854 3.41 31.07 -23.49
CA GLY A 854 3.11 32.26 -22.68
C GLY A 854 1.71 32.24 -22.02
N ARG A 855 1.15 31.05 -21.71
CA ARG A 855 -0.19 30.91 -21.11
C ARG A 855 -0.37 31.72 -19.82
N ASP A 856 0.63 31.74 -18.95
CA ASP A 856 0.57 32.38 -17.63
C ASP A 856 0.55 33.92 -17.73
N PRO A 857 1.47 34.58 -18.47
CA PRO A 857 1.37 36.02 -18.68
C PRO A 857 0.12 36.43 -19.45
N MET A 858 -0.39 35.59 -20.35
CA MET A 858 -1.67 35.84 -21.04
C MET A 858 -2.85 35.84 -20.05
N ASN A 859 -2.95 34.81 -19.20
CA ASN A 859 -3.97 34.73 -18.16
C ASN A 859 -3.87 35.89 -17.18
N ALA A 860 -2.67 36.20 -16.71
CA ALA A 860 -2.43 37.34 -15.83
C ALA A 860 -2.83 38.66 -16.50
N GLY A 861 -2.50 38.85 -17.77
CA GLY A 861 -2.85 40.04 -18.55
C GLY A 861 -4.37 40.23 -18.68
N VAL A 862 -5.11 39.17 -19.05
CA VAL A 862 -6.57 39.23 -19.13
C VAL A 862 -7.20 39.45 -17.75
N GLY A 863 -6.68 38.81 -16.71
CA GLY A 863 -7.14 39.02 -15.33
C GLY A 863 -6.95 40.47 -14.87
N LEU A 864 -5.76 41.05 -15.11
CA LEU A 864 -5.47 42.46 -14.80
C LEU A 864 -6.35 43.42 -15.61
N ALA A 865 -6.62 43.11 -16.89
CA ALA A 865 -7.53 43.89 -17.71
C ALA A 865 -8.97 43.86 -17.16
N CYS A 866 -9.45 42.71 -16.68
CA CYS A 866 -10.75 42.61 -16.02
C CYS A 866 -10.77 43.39 -14.70
N LEU A 867 -9.71 43.33 -13.88
CA LEU A 867 -9.61 44.15 -12.66
C LEU A 867 -9.63 45.66 -12.94
N GLY A 868 -8.90 46.09 -13.97
CA GLY A 868 -8.96 47.49 -14.43
C GLY A 868 -10.34 47.89 -14.95
N GLY A 869 -11.01 46.99 -15.68
CA GLY A 869 -12.38 47.16 -16.13
C GLY A 869 -13.38 47.27 -14.98
N MET A 870 -13.19 46.49 -13.91
CA MET A 870 -13.99 46.58 -12.68
C MET A 870 -13.85 47.95 -12.04
N ALA A 871 -12.62 48.43 -11.85
CA ALA A 871 -12.37 49.76 -11.27
C ALA A 871 -13.05 50.87 -12.09
N ALA A 872 -12.94 50.82 -13.42
CA ALA A 872 -13.61 51.77 -14.31
C ALA A 872 -15.14 51.68 -14.25
N PHE A 873 -15.69 50.47 -14.08
CA PHE A 873 -17.13 50.24 -13.98
C PHE A 873 -17.70 50.75 -12.64
N VAL A 874 -17.01 50.48 -11.53
CA VAL A 874 -17.45 50.86 -10.17
C VAL A 874 -17.37 52.36 -9.91
N VAL A 875 -16.38 53.06 -10.49
CA VAL A 875 -16.26 54.53 -10.38
C VAL A 875 -17.38 55.25 -11.15
N GLY A 876 -18.14 54.52 -11.98
CA GLY A 876 -19.25 55.05 -12.76
C GLY A 876 -18.86 55.27 -14.22
N PRO A 877 -19.44 54.51 -15.17
CA PRO A 877 -19.15 54.69 -16.59
C PRO A 877 -19.70 56.03 -17.09
N SER A 878 -18.93 56.74 -17.93
CA SER A 878 -19.30 58.05 -18.49
C SER A 878 -20.51 58.03 -19.42
N SER A 879 -20.93 56.84 -19.87
CA SER A 879 -22.15 56.61 -20.63
C SER A 879 -22.69 55.20 -20.39
N PRO A 880 -24.01 54.96 -20.54
CA PRO A 880 -24.58 53.61 -20.45
C PRO A 880 -23.90 52.61 -21.40
N ALA A 881 -23.54 53.06 -22.61
CA ALA A 881 -22.84 52.26 -23.60
C ALA A 881 -21.44 51.80 -23.11
N MET A 882 -20.71 52.67 -22.41
CA MET A 882 -19.42 52.31 -21.81
C MET A 882 -19.59 51.24 -20.74
N GLY A 883 -20.60 51.34 -19.87
CA GLY A 883 -20.82 50.31 -18.85
C GLY A 883 -21.24 48.97 -19.44
N CYS A 884 -22.08 48.96 -20.48
CA CYS A 884 -22.39 47.74 -21.24
C CYS A 884 -21.12 47.14 -21.88
N ALA A 885 -20.25 47.98 -22.45
CA ALA A 885 -18.99 47.52 -23.03
C ALA A 885 -18.04 46.93 -21.98
N LEU A 886 -17.91 47.57 -20.81
CA LEU A 886 -17.09 47.07 -19.70
C LEU A 886 -17.61 45.73 -19.14
N LEU A 887 -18.93 45.57 -19.01
CA LEU A 887 -19.53 44.29 -18.61
C LEU A 887 -19.39 43.22 -19.69
N GLY A 888 -19.55 43.58 -20.97
CA GLY A 888 -19.32 42.67 -22.09
C GLY A 888 -17.87 42.19 -22.17
N LEU A 889 -16.91 43.10 -21.97
CA LEU A 889 -15.49 42.78 -21.87
C LEU A 889 -15.18 41.93 -20.63
N SER A 890 -15.85 42.17 -19.51
CA SER A 890 -15.75 41.32 -18.31
C SER A 890 -16.22 39.90 -18.59
N ALA A 891 -17.41 39.72 -19.18
CA ALA A 891 -17.96 38.41 -19.52
C ALA A 891 -17.08 37.68 -20.56
N ALA A 892 -16.59 38.39 -21.58
CA ALA A 892 -15.71 37.81 -22.59
C ALA A 892 -14.32 37.45 -22.02
N GLY A 893 -13.73 38.34 -21.22
CA GLY A 893 -12.42 38.14 -20.60
C GLY A 893 -12.45 37.02 -19.55
N SER A 894 -13.42 37.03 -18.65
CA SER A 894 -13.63 35.95 -17.69
C SER A 894 -14.02 34.63 -18.37
N GLY A 895 -14.84 34.68 -19.41
CA GLY A 895 -15.18 33.52 -20.24
C GLY A 895 -13.94 32.93 -20.93
N PHE A 896 -13.04 33.76 -21.44
CA PHE A 896 -11.76 33.31 -21.96
C PHE A 896 -10.90 32.66 -20.86
N LEU A 897 -10.77 33.31 -19.70
CA LEU A 897 -10.02 32.77 -18.56
C LEU A 897 -10.57 31.41 -18.13
N GLY A 898 -11.89 31.28 -17.94
CA GLY A 898 -12.55 30.04 -17.57
C GLY A 898 -12.29 28.92 -18.58
N ALA A 899 -12.46 29.20 -19.87
CA ALA A 899 -12.23 28.23 -20.93
C ALA A 899 -10.76 27.80 -21.01
N HIS A 900 -9.84 28.77 -21.07
CA HIS A 900 -8.42 28.50 -21.26
C HIS A 900 -7.78 27.86 -20.03
N MET A 901 -8.04 28.36 -18.82
CA MET A 901 -7.50 27.75 -17.59
C MET A 901 -7.99 26.30 -17.45
N THR A 902 -9.27 26.03 -17.70
CA THR A 902 -9.80 24.65 -17.66
C THR A 902 -9.24 23.77 -18.78
N ALA A 903 -9.03 24.33 -19.98
CA ALA A 903 -8.39 23.64 -21.09
C ALA A 903 -6.92 23.28 -20.79
N SER A 904 -6.23 24.09 -19.98
CA SER A 904 -4.83 23.86 -19.58
C SER A 904 -4.64 22.85 -18.45
N ILE A 905 -5.72 22.29 -17.89
CA ILE A 905 -5.64 21.29 -16.80
C ILE A 905 -5.82 19.87 -17.38
N GLY A 906 -5.10 18.88 -16.85
CA GLY A 906 -5.18 17.49 -17.30
C GLY A 906 -6.51 16.80 -16.94
N GLY A 907 -6.88 15.77 -17.70
CA GLY A 907 -8.14 15.05 -17.55
C GLY A 907 -8.35 14.39 -16.19
N ALA A 908 -7.29 13.92 -15.52
CA ALA A 908 -7.44 13.32 -14.19
C ALA A 908 -7.50 14.36 -13.06
N ASP A 909 -7.09 15.60 -13.32
CA ASP A 909 -7.25 16.72 -12.38
C ASP A 909 -8.60 17.44 -12.55
N MET A 910 -9.41 17.03 -13.54
CA MET A 910 -10.77 17.56 -13.75
C MET A 910 -11.69 17.48 -12.53
N PRO A 911 -11.67 16.45 -11.66
CA PRO A 911 -12.50 16.43 -10.46
C PRO A 911 -12.30 17.67 -9.59
N VAL A 912 -11.04 18.14 -9.43
CA VAL A 912 -10.72 19.36 -8.69
C VAL A 912 -11.34 20.57 -9.38
N VAL A 913 -11.23 20.67 -10.71
CA VAL A 913 -11.82 21.77 -11.48
C VAL A 913 -13.34 21.82 -11.34
N ILE A 914 -14.03 20.68 -11.34
CA ILE A 914 -15.49 20.62 -11.12
C ILE A 914 -15.85 21.22 -9.75
N THR A 915 -15.08 20.90 -8.69
CA THR A 915 -15.34 21.44 -7.34
C THR A 915 -15.05 22.94 -7.24
N VAL A 916 -14.02 23.45 -7.93
CA VAL A 916 -13.72 24.89 -8.01
C VAL A 916 -14.84 25.63 -8.73
N LEU A 917 -15.33 25.09 -9.85
CA LEU A 917 -16.42 25.70 -10.60
C LEU A 917 -17.75 25.62 -9.84
N ASN A 918 -17.98 24.56 -9.05
CA ASN A 918 -19.10 24.49 -8.10
C ASN A 918 -19.00 25.63 -7.07
N SER A 919 -17.81 25.87 -6.52
CA SER A 919 -17.58 26.98 -5.59
C SER A 919 -17.89 28.33 -6.25
N TYR A 920 -17.41 28.54 -7.48
CA TYR A 920 -17.67 29.77 -8.23
C TYR A 920 -19.17 29.99 -8.49
N SER A 921 -19.92 28.92 -8.77
CA SER A 921 -21.38 29.03 -8.91
C SER A 921 -22.03 29.60 -7.64
N GLY A 922 -21.60 29.17 -6.44
CA GLY A 922 -22.08 29.72 -5.17
C GLY A 922 -21.67 31.19 -4.95
N TRP A 923 -20.45 31.57 -5.30
CA TRP A 923 -20.01 32.97 -5.18
C TRP A 923 -20.72 33.90 -6.18
N ALA A 924 -21.12 33.38 -7.35
CA ALA A 924 -21.97 34.12 -8.28
C ALA A 924 -23.36 34.38 -7.68
N LEU A 925 -23.98 33.40 -6.99
CA LEU A 925 -25.22 33.62 -6.24
C LEU A 925 -25.05 34.63 -5.10
N CYS A 926 -23.89 34.67 -4.42
CA CYS A 926 -23.62 35.71 -3.44
C CYS A 926 -23.63 37.08 -4.08
N ALA A 927 -22.94 37.23 -5.22
CA ALA A 927 -22.92 38.49 -5.97
C ALA A 927 -24.33 38.91 -6.42
N GLU A 928 -25.17 37.97 -6.89
CA GLU A 928 -26.59 38.26 -7.14
C GLU A 928 -27.35 38.70 -5.88
N GLY A 929 -27.08 38.07 -4.73
CA GLY A 929 -27.68 38.42 -3.45
C GLY A 929 -27.34 39.83 -2.98
N PHE A 930 -26.09 40.27 -3.16
CA PHE A 930 -25.68 41.66 -2.91
C PHE A 930 -26.27 42.62 -3.93
N MET A 931 -26.30 42.25 -5.21
CA MET A 931 -26.84 43.06 -6.29
C MET A 931 -28.34 43.35 -6.11
N LEU A 932 -29.12 42.36 -5.67
CA LEU A 932 -30.57 42.44 -5.55
C LEU A 932 -31.06 42.74 -4.13
N ASP A 933 -30.14 42.90 -3.17
CA ASP A 933 -30.42 43.02 -1.73
C ASP A 933 -31.32 41.86 -1.22
N LYS A 934 -30.91 40.62 -1.51
CA LYS A 934 -31.65 39.40 -1.14
C LYS A 934 -30.82 38.45 -0.26
N PRO A 935 -31.06 38.44 1.07
CA PRO A 935 -30.32 37.59 2.01
C PRO A 935 -30.36 36.10 1.66
N LEU A 936 -31.47 35.59 1.13
CA LEU A 936 -31.59 34.17 0.74
C LEU A 936 -30.54 33.75 -0.29
N LEU A 937 -30.34 34.55 -1.34
CA LEU A 937 -29.32 34.27 -2.37
C LEU A 937 -27.92 34.31 -1.78
N THR A 938 -27.66 35.23 -0.85
CA THR A 938 -26.39 35.32 -0.13
C THR A 938 -26.15 34.12 0.78
N VAL A 939 -27.15 33.66 1.54
CA VAL A 939 -27.03 32.48 2.42
C VAL A 939 -26.75 31.23 1.60
N VAL A 940 -27.56 31.00 0.56
CA VAL A 940 -27.43 29.84 -0.32
C VAL A 940 -26.13 29.88 -1.11
N GLY A 941 -25.76 31.05 -1.64
CA GLY A 941 -24.51 31.23 -2.36
C GLY A 941 -23.30 30.94 -1.49
N ALA A 942 -23.27 31.44 -0.24
CA ALA A 942 -22.17 31.22 0.68
C ALA A 942 -22.07 29.74 1.10
N LEU A 943 -23.22 29.07 1.26
CA LEU A 943 -23.31 27.64 1.54
C LEU A 943 -22.71 26.80 0.39
N ILE A 944 -23.08 27.09 -0.87
CA ILE A 944 -22.56 26.37 -2.04
C ILE A 944 -21.09 26.72 -2.30
N GLY A 945 -20.73 28.00 -2.17
CA GLY A 945 -19.38 28.50 -2.37
C GLY A 945 -18.38 27.86 -1.41
N SER A 946 -18.72 27.84 -0.12
CA SER A 946 -17.93 27.13 0.90
C SER A 946 -17.90 25.62 0.67
N SER A 947 -19.00 25.00 0.24
CA SER A 947 -19.04 23.58 -0.10
C SER A 947 -18.05 23.19 -1.20
N GLY A 948 -18.08 23.91 -2.32
CA GLY A 948 -17.14 23.66 -3.42
C GLY A 948 -15.69 23.84 -2.98
N ALA A 949 -15.39 24.90 -2.22
CA ALA A 949 -14.03 25.19 -1.74
C ALA A 949 -13.48 24.10 -0.81
N ILE A 950 -14.32 23.53 0.07
CA ILE A 950 -13.92 22.44 0.98
C ILE A 950 -13.67 21.16 0.20
N LEU A 951 -14.55 20.82 -0.74
CA LEU A 951 -14.34 19.66 -1.61
C LEU A 951 -13.05 19.80 -2.44
N THR A 952 -12.75 21.01 -2.92
CA THR A 952 -11.47 21.31 -3.57
C THR A 952 -10.29 21.04 -2.65
N ASP A 953 -10.32 21.55 -1.41
CA ASP A 953 -9.24 21.33 -0.42
C ASP A 953 -9.05 19.85 -0.09
N ILE A 954 -10.15 19.10 0.13
CA ILE A 954 -10.10 17.66 0.39
C ILE A 954 -9.45 16.91 -0.79
N MET A 955 -9.84 17.22 -2.03
CA MET A 955 -9.27 16.59 -3.21
C MET A 955 -7.80 16.95 -3.42
N CYS A 956 -7.43 18.23 -3.23
CA CYS A 956 -6.05 18.69 -3.29
C CYS A 956 -5.16 17.96 -2.27
N LYS A 957 -5.60 17.84 -1.02
CA LYS A 957 -4.89 17.11 0.04
C LYS A 957 -4.75 15.62 -0.28
N ALA A 958 -5.81 14.98 -0.75
CA ALA A 958 -5.78 13.56 -1.11
C ALA A 958 -4.92 13.25 -2.35
N MET A 959 -4.55 14.27 -3.14
CA MET A 959 -3.56 14.17 -4.23
C MET A 959 -2.17 14.65 -3.82
N ASN A 960 -2.01 15.16 -2.59
CA ASN A 960 -0.85 15.91 -2.11
C ASN A 960 -0.43 17.08 -3.04
N ARG A 961 -1.38 17.75 -3.68
CA ARG A 961 -1.13 18.87 -4.60
C ARG A 961 -1.78 20.15 -4.11
N ASP A 962 -1.05 21.26 -4.20
CA ASP A 962 -1.64 22.56 -3.92
C ASP A 962 -2.58 23.01 -5.06
N ILE A 963 -3.62 23.76 -4.69
CA ILE A 963 -4.64 24.24 -5.64
C ILE A 963 -4.04 25.08 -6.77
N VAL A 964 -2.96 25.83 -6.51
CA VAL A 964 -2.33 26.71 -7.51
C VAL A 964 -1.60 25.86 -8.56
N SER A 965 -0.89 24.81 -8.15
CA SER A 965 -0.28 23.82 -9.03
C SER A 965 -1.31 23.13 -9.92
N VAL A 966 -2.47 22.76 -9.36
CA VAL A 966 -3.56 22.15 -10.15
C VAL A 966 -4.12 23.13 -11.18
N LEU A 967 -4.48 24.36 -10.76
CA LEU A 967 -5.12 25.35 -11.65
C LEU A 967 -4.17 25.93 -12.71
N LEU A 968 -2.89 26.08 -12.40
CA LEU A 968 -1.87 26.53 -13.36
C LEU A 968 -1.29 25.38 -14.20
N GLY A 969 -1.71 24.13 -13.95
CA GLY A 969 -1.25 22.96 -14.70
C GLY A 969 0.25 22.69 -14.53
N GLY A 970 0.76 22.77 -13.29
CA GLY A 970 2.07 22.27 -12.91
C GLY A 970 2.08 20.74 -12.91
N PHE A 971 3.12 20.13 -13.47
CA PHE A 971 3.29 18.66 -13.45
C PHE A 971 3.85 18.20 -12.10
N GLY A 972 3.17 17.23 -11.47
CA GLY A 972 3.63 16.54 -10.26
C GLY A 972 3.44 17.30 -8.95
N THR A 973 3.48 16.59 -7.83
CA THR A 973 3.94 17.19 -6.58
C THR A 973 5.39 17.62 -6.80
N LYS A 974 5.83 18.74 -6.20
CA LYS A 974 7.29 18.97 -6.15
C LYS A 974 7.84 17.80 -5.36
N ALA A 975 8.61 16.94 -6.01
CA ALA A 975 9.33 15.88 -5.34
C ALA A 975 9.99 16.47 -4.09
N THR A 976 9.73 15.87 -2.93
CA THR A 976 10.24 16.34 -1.64
C THR A 976 11.77 16.44 -1.64
N ALA A 977 12.42 15.63 -2.48
CA ALA A 977 13.83 15.73 -2.84
C ALA A 977 14.01 15.94 -4.36
N GLY A 978 15.02 16.71 -4.76
CA GLY A 978 15.28 17.08 -6.16
C GLY A 978 16.09 16.07 -6.97
N GLY A 979 16.06 14.79 -6.59
CA GLY A 979 16.83 13.70 -7.23
C GLY A 979 16.06 12.95 -8.32
N GLU A 980 16.70 11.93 -8.90
CA GLU A 980 16.03 10.97 -9.79
C GLU A 980 15.17 9.99 -8.98
N ALA A 981 14.01 9.62 -9.54
CA ALA A 981 13.13 8.60 -8.95
C ALA A 981 13.86 7.26 -8.83
N MET A 982 13.53 6.49 -7.79
CA MET A 982 14.13 5.19 -7.53
C MET A 982 13.89 4.23 -8.70
N ALA A 983 14.95 3.55 -9.15
CA ALA A 983 14.83 2.52 -10.18
C ALA A 983 14.06 1.31 -9.65
N ILE A 984 13.16 0.76 -10.45
CA ILE A 984 12.45 -0.47 -10.11
C ILE A 984 13.36 -1.67 -10.41
N GLU A 985 13.58 -2.51 -9.40
CA GLU A 985 14.29 -3.78 -9.51
C GLU A 985 13.30 -4.95 -9.42
N GLY A 986 13.47 -5.98 -10.26
CA GLY A 986 12.67 -7.21 -10.24
C GLY A 986 11.83 -7.44 -11.50
N GLU A 987 11.20 -8.61 -11.57
CA GLU A 987 10.25 -8.97 -12.63
C GLU A 987 8.85 -9.12 -12.04
N ALA A 988 7.84 -8.68 -12.78
CA ALA A 988 6.45 -8.81 -12.35
C ALA A 988 5.98 -10.26 -12.44
N THR A 989 5.45 -10.82 -11.35
CA THR A 989 4.90 -12.17 -11.32
C THR A 989 3.54 -12.19 -12.00
N MET A 990 3.31 -13.12 -12.94
CA MET A 990 2.03 -13.23 -13.66
C MET A 990 1.18 -14.36 -13.08
N THR A 991 -0.14 -14.18 -13.06
CA THR A 991 -1.10 -15.19 -12.59
C THR A 991 -2.28 -15.38 -13.55
N THR A 992 -3.17 -16.33 -13.25
CA THR A 992 -4.33 -16.69 -14.06
C THR A 992 -5.62 -16.62 -13.23
N ALA A 993 -6.78 -16.47 -13.88
CA ALA A 993 -8.06 -16.41 -13.19
C ALA A 993 -8.36 -17.64 -12.29
N PRO A 994 -8.06 -18.89 -12.72
CA PRO A 994 -8.22 -20.06 -11.84
C PRO A 994 -7.35 -20.04 -10.57
N ASP A 995 -6.10 -19.58 -10.67
CA ASP A 995 -5.20 -19.47 -9.52
C ASP A 995 -5.71 -18.43 -8.50
N VAL A 996 -6.21 -17.30 -9.02
CA VAL A 996 -6.81 -16.24 -8.21
C VAL A 996 -8.12 -16.71 -7.58
N ALA A 997 -8.97 -17.45 -8.30
CA ALA A 997 -10.19 -18.03 -7.76
C ALA A 997 -9.89 -19.00 -6.59
N THR A 998 -8.85 -19.82 -6.73
CA THR A 998 -8.39 -20.70 -5.65
C THR A 998 -7.97 -19.89 -4.42
N ALA A 999 -7.14 -18.86 -4.62
CA ALA A 999 -6.71 -17.98 -3.54
C ALA A 999 -7.88 -17.27 -2.83
N LEU A 1000 -8.88 -16.81 -3.59
CA LEU A 1000 -10.06 -16.15 -3.04
C LEU A 1000 -10.95 -17.13 -2.26
N THR A 1001 -11.11 -18.36 -2.73
CA THR A 1001 -11.99 -19.36 -2.10
C THR A 1001 -11.38 -20.01 -0.85
N GLU A 1002 -10.05 -19.95 -0.69
CA GLU A 1002 -9.31 -20.40 0.49
C GLU A 1002 -9.06 -19.28 1.53
N ALA A 1003 -9.30 -18.02 1.16
CA ALA A 1003 -9.11 -16.86 2.04
C ALA A 1003 -10.19 -16.77 3.13
N ASN A 1004 -9.84 -16.25 4.30
CA ASN A 1004 -10.84 -15.85 5.31
C ASN A 1004 -11.27 -14.39 5.14
N SER A 1005 -10.37 -13.56 4.60
CA SER A 1005 -10.56 -12.13 4.42
C SER A 1005 -10.04 -11.65 3.06
N VAL A 1006 -10.86 -10.86 2.37
CA VAL A 1006 -10.54 -10.27 1.07
C VAL A 1006 -10.81 -8.77 1.12
N VAL A 1007 -9.84 -7.97 0.68
CA VAL A 1007 -10.01 -6.53 0.46
C VAL A 1007 -9.98 -6.26 -1.04
N ILE A 1008 -10.92 -5.47 -1.54
CA ILE A 1008 -11.01 -5.08 -2.95
C ILE A 1008 -10.73 -3.58 -3.05
N VAL A 1009 -9.76 -3.20 -3.85
CA VAL A 1009 -9.38 -1.80 -4.09
C VAL A 1009 -9.78 -1.42 -5.52
N PRO A 1010 -10.98 -0.85 -5.72
CA PRO A 1010 -11.43 -0.42 -7.04
C PRO A 1010 -10.75 0.88 -7.46
N GLY A 1011 -10.38 0.97 -8.73
CA GLY A 1011 -9.96 2.20 -9.38
C GLY A 1011 -10.89 2.58 -10.53
N TYR A 1012 -10.57 3.68 -11.20
CA TYR A 1012 -11.37 4.15 -12.34
C TYR A 1012 -11.41 3.14 -13.50
N GLY A 1013 -10.41 2.26 -13.62
CA GLY A 1013 -10.42 1.18 -14.62
C GLY A 1013 -11.60 0.22 -14.49
N LEU A 1014 -12.09 -0.04 -13.27
CA LEU A 1014 -13.31 -0.83 -13.02
C LEU A 1014 -14.53 -0.17 -13.68
N ALA A 1015 -14.68 1.15 -13.46
CA ALA A 1015 -15.79 1.93 -13.96
C ALA A 1015 -15.80 2.04 -15.49
N VAL A 1016 -14.61 2.26 -16.09
CA VAL A 1016 -14.45 2.34 -17.55
C VAL A 1016 -14.83 1.04 -18.24
N ALA A 1017 -14.50 -0.09 -17.63
CA ALA A 1017 -14.85 -1.41 -18.18
C ALA A 1017 -16.32 -1.80 -17.92
N GLY A 1018 -17.04 -1.09 -17.06
CA GLY A 1018 -18.39 -1.47 -16.63
C GLY A 1018 -18.41 -2.78 -15.83
N ALA A 1019 -17.32 -3.08 -15.11
CA ALA A 1019 -17.11 -4.36 -14.44
C ALA A 1019 -17.60 -4.41 -12.99
N GLN A 1020 -18.18 -3.31 -12.48
CA GLN A 1020 -18.70 -3.21 -11.11
C GLN A 1020 -19.79 -4.24 -10.79
N TYR A 1021 -20.58 -4.65 -11.79
CA TYR A 1021 -21.63 -5.66 -11.62
C TYR A 1021 -21.05 -7.06 -11.40
N ALA A 1022 -20.01 -7.41 -12.16
CA ALA A 1022 -19.34 -8.69 -12.04
C ALA A 1022 -18.63 -8.80 -10.69
N ILE A 1023 -17.94 -7.73 -10.25
CA ILE A 1023 -17.25 -7.74 -8.95
C ILE A 1023 -18.24 -7.81 -7.77
N ALA A 1024 -19.40 -7.13 -7.87
CA ALA A 1024 -20.44 -7.21 -6.85
C ALA A 1024 -21.02 -8.64 -6.72
N GLU A 1025 -21.21 -9.33 -7.84
CA GLU A 1025 -21.66 -10.73 -7.83
C GLU A 1025 -20.57 -11.68 -7.29
N THR A 1026 -19.29 -11.41 -7.56
CA THR A 1026 -18.17 -12.13 -6.92
C THR A 1026 -18.19 -11.94 -5.41
N VAL A 1027 -18.29 -10.70 -4.93
CA VAL A 1027 -18.38 -10.36 -3.50
C VAL A 1027 -19.54 -11.07 -2.84
N LYS A 1028 -20.72 -11.04 -3.46
CA LYS A 1028 -21.93 -11.73 -2.97
C LYS A 1028 -21.71 -13.24 -2.87
N THR A 1029 -21.05 -13.83 -3.86
CA THR A 1029 -20.75 -15.28 -3.88
C THR A 1029 -19.78 -15.66 -2.76
N LEU A 1030 -18.70 -14.90 -2.56
CA LEU A 1030 -17.72 -15.13 -1.50
C LEU A 1030 -18.35 -14.93 -0.10
N THR A 1031 -19.10 -13.85 0.09
CA THR A 1031 -19.77 -13.53 1.36
C THR A 1031 -20.78 -14.61 1.75
N LYS A 1032 -21.51 -15.17 0.77
CA LYS A 1032 -22.43 -16.30 1.00
C LYS A 1032 -21.72 -17.54 1.58
N HIS A 1033 -20.43 -17.72 1.31
CA HIS A 1033 -19.61 -18.81 1.82
C HIS A 1033 -18.79 -18.43 3.07
N GLY A 1034 -19.13 -17.31 3.73
CA GLY A 1034 -18.54 -16.92 5.02
C GLY A 1034 -17.22 -16.14 4.91
N ILE A 1035 -16.78 -15.79 3.70
CA ILE A 1035 -15.57 -14.99 3.49
C ILE A 1035 -15.89 -13.53 3.77
N LYS A 1036 -15.05 -12.87 4.58
CA LYS A 1036 -15.21 -11.44 4.88
C LYS A 1036 -14.65 -10.62 3.72
N VAL A 1037 -15.51 -9.94 2.99
CA VAL A 1037 -15.10 -9.08 1.86
C VAL A 1037 -15.36 -7.62 2.18
N LYS A 1038 -14.34 -6.78 2.03
CA LYS A 1038 -14.41 -5.32 2.20
C LYS A 1038 -13.95 -4.61 0.93
N PHE A 1039 -14.49 -3.44 0.65
CA PHE A 1039 -14.00 -2.51 -0.36
C PHE A 1039 -13.21 -1.40 0.31
N ALA A 1040 -12.11 -0.99 -0.33
CA ALA A 1040 -11.23 0.08 0.09
C ALA A 1040 -11.21 1.17 -0.99
N VAL A 1041 -11.90 2.28 -0.77
CA VAL A 1041 -12.04 3.36 -1.75
C VAL A 1041 -11.08 4.51 -1.38
N HIS A 1042 -10.30 4.92 -2.37
CA HIS A 1042 -9.42 6.07 -2.22
C HIS A 1042 -10.21 7.37 -2.54
N PRO A 1043 -10.06 8.48 -1.79
CA PRO A 1043 -10.89 9.69 -1.97
C PRO A 1043 -10.91 10.27 -3.39
N VAL A 1044 -9.78 10.20 -4.10
CA VAL A 1044 -9.66 10.70 -5.50
C VAL A 1044 -9.84 9.63 -6.58
N ALA A 1045 -10.21 8.41 -6.21
CA ALA A 1045 -10.44 7.37 -7.19
C ALA A 1045 -11.73 7.63 -7.97
N GLY A 1046 -11.60 7.94 -9.26
CA GLY A 1046 -12.70 8.25 -10.17
C GLY A 1046 -12.48 9.53 -10.95
N ARG A 1047 -13.55 10.06 -11.54
CA ARG A 1047 -13.62 11.36 -12.24
C ARG A 1047 -14.43 12.41 -11.48
N MET A 1048 -14.91 12.08 -10.29
CA MET A 1048 -15.66 12.97 -9.39
C MET A 1048 -15.52 12.47 -7.94
N PRO A 1049 -15.50 13.36 -6.93
CA PRO A 1049 -15.39 12.95 -5.53
C PRO A 1049 -16.54 12.01 -5.12
N GLY A 1050 -16.21 10.80 -4.66
CA GLY A 1050 -17.20 9.78 -4.25
C GLY A 1050 -17.86 9.00 -5.40
N GLN A 1051 -17.35 9.12 -6.65
CA GLN A 1051 -17.97 8.46 -7.81
C GLN A 1051 -17.98 6.93 -7.67
N LEU A 1052 -16.90 6.34 -7.17
CA LEU A 1052 -16.82 4.89 -7.00
C LEU A 1052 -17.84 4.37 -5.98
N ASN A 1053 -18.09 5.10 -4.89
CA ASN A 1053 -19.12 4.72 -3.91
C ASN A 1053 -20.50 4.62 -4.58
N VAL A 1054 -20.84 5.56 -5.46
CA VAL A 1054 -22.11 5.55 -6.21
C VAL A 1054 -22.17 4.39 -7.22
N LEU A 1055 -21.07 4.11 -7.92
CA LEU A 1055 -21.01 3.00 -8.88
C LEU A 1055 -21.08 1.62 -8.21
N LEU A 1056 -20.48 1.48 -7.03
CA LEU A 1056 -20.59 0.26 -6.23
C LEU A 1056 -22.02 0.09 -5.69
N ALA A 1057 -22.64 1.18 -5.21
CA ALA A 1057 -24.03 1.17 -4.78
C ALA A 1057 -24.98 0.81 -5.94
N GLU A 1058 -24.75 1.35 -7.14
CA GLU A 1058 -25.48 0.98 -8.37
C GLU A 1058 -25.37 -0.53 -8.66
N ALA A 1059 -24.20 -1.11 -8.46
CA ALA A 1059 -23.96 -2.54 -8.63
C ALA A 1059 -24.58 -3.41 -7.52
N GLY A 1060 -25.20 -2.79 -6.50
CA GLY A 1060 -25.83 -3.48 -5.37
C GLY A 1060 -24.86 -3.85 -4.26
N VAL A 1061 -23.67 -3.22 -4.20
CA VAL A 1061 -22.74 -3.40 -3.08
C VAL A 1061 -23.27 -2.64 -1.85
N PRO A 1062 -23.47 -3.32 -0.71
CA PRO A 1062 -23.86 -2.66 0.53
C PRO A 1062 -22.80 -1.64 0.99
N TYR A 1063 -23.23 -0.47 1.48
CA TYR A 1063 -22.31 0.60 1.85
C TYR A 1063 -21.50 0.32 3.12
N ASP A 1064 -21.95 -0.61 3.96
CA ASP A 1064 -21.31 -1.01 5.23
C ASP A 1064 -20.04 -1.84 5.04
N ILE A 1065 -19.85 -2.42 3.85
CA ILE A 1065 -18.61 -3.09 3.45
C ILE A 1065 -17.72 -2.19 2.58
N VAL A 1066 -18.10 -0.93 2.34
CA VAL A 1066 -17.31 0.05 1.58
C VAL A 1066 -16.67 1.03 2.55
N HIS A 1067 -15.36 0.88 2.71
CA HIS A 1067 -14.54 1.66 3.62
C HIS A 1067 -13.70 2.70 2.86
N GLU A 1068 -13.47 3.83 3.52
CA GLU A 1068 -12.53 4.84 3.04
C GLU A 1068 -11.08 4.43 3.38
N MET A 1069 -10.11 5.00 2.67
CA MET A 1069 -8.68 4.68 2.83
C MET A 1069 -8.18 4.74 4.28
N GLU A 1070 -8.57 5.75 5.05
CA GLU A 1070 -8.13 5.90 6.46
C GLU A 1070 -8.67 4.78 7.37
N GLU A 1071 -9.83 4.20 7.05
CA GLU A 1071 -10.46 3.16 7.86
C GLU A 1071 -9.83 1.78 7.61
N ILE A 1072 -9.26 1.56 6.42
CA ILE A 1072 -8.83 0.23 5.97
C ILE A 1072 -7.32 0.02 6.01
N ASN A 1073 -6.52 1.09 5.95
CA ASN A 1073 -5.06 0.98 5.94
C ASN A 1073 -4.53 0.26 7.19
N ASP A 1074 -5.06 0.57 8.38
CA ASP A 1074 -4.63 -0.06 9.64
C ASP A 1074 -4.96 -1.56 9.72
N GLU A 1075 -5.93 -2.03 8.93
CA GLU A 1075 -6.36 -3.43 8.89
C GLU A 1075 -5.75 -4.22 7.70
N MET A 1076 -5.03 -3.56 6.78
CA MET A 1076 -4.60 -4.16 5.51
C MET A 1076 -3.69 -5.39 5.71
N SER A 1077 -2.82 -5.35 6.72
CA SER A 1077 -1.92 -6.47 7.07
C SER A 1077 -2.65 -7.76 7.49
N SER A 1078 -3.91 -7.65 7.91
CA SER A 1078 -4.74 -8.80 8.27
C SER A 1078 -5.41 -9.47 7.05
N ALA A 1079 -5.46 -8.79 5.90
CA ALA A 1079 -6.10 -9.30 4.70
C ALA A 1079 -5.31 -10.47 4.08
N ASP A 1080 -5.99 -11.58 3.82
CA ASP A 1080 -5.37 -12.74 3.16
C ASP A 1080 -5.12 -12.48 1.67
N VAL A 1081 -6.09 -11.83 1.01
CA VAL A 1081 -5.99 -11.44 -0.41
C VAL A 1081 -6.48 -10.00 -0.60
N CYS A 1082 -5.65 -9.17 -1.24
CA CYS A 1082 -6.02 -7.84 -1.70
C CYS A 1082 -6.16 -7.81 -3.23
N LEU A 1083 -7.36 -7.58 -3.74
CA LEU A 1083 -7.66 -7.49 -5.17
C LEU A 1083 -7.68 -6.03 -5.62
N VAL A 1084 -6.67 -5.60 -6.36
CA VAL A 1084 -6.56 -4.24 -6.91
C VAL A 1084 -7.13 -4.23 -8.33
N VAL A 1085 -8.25 -3.52 -8.53
CA VAL A 1085 -9.00 -3.57 -9.79
C VAL A 1085 -8.96 -2.23 -10.51
N GLY A 1086 -8.06 -2.11 -11.50
CA GLY A 1086 -7.98 -0.90 -12.33
C GLY A 1086 -7.55 0.36 -11.57
N ALA A 1087 -6.86 0.20 -10.44
CA ALA A 1087 -6.17 1.26 -9.70
C ALA A 1087 -4.65 1.19 -9.95
N ASN A 1088 -3.96 2.33 -9.87
CA ASN A 1088 -2.50 2.38 -10.00
C ASN A 1088 -1.90 3.41 -9.03
N ASP A 1089 -2.09 4.70 -9.30
CA ASP A 1089 -1.47 5.77 -8.51
C ASP A 1089 -1.93 5.74 -7.03
N THR A 1090 -3.20 5.38 -6.78
CA THR A 1090 -3.81 5.30 -5.44
C THR A 1090 -3.34 4.11 -4.60
N VAL A 1091 -2.50 3.24 -5.16
CA VAL A 1091 -1.94 2.05 -4.50
C VAL A 1091 -0.42 1.97 -4.69
N ASN A 1092 0.21 3.07 -5.10
CA ASN A 1092 1.62 3.09 -5.49
C ASN A 1092 2.51 3.36 -4.26
N SER A 1093 3.36 2.40 -3.89
CA SER A 1093 4.22 2.52 -2.72
C SER A 1093 5.32 3.57 -2.88
N ALA A 1094 5.63 4.00 -4.11
CA ALA A 1094 6.57 5.09 -4.36
C ALA A 1094 6.11 6.42 -3.73
N ALA A 1095 4.82 6.57 -3.38
CA ALA A 1095 4.36 7.75 -2.67
C ALA A 1095 4.92 7.86 -1.24
N GLU A 1096 5.22 6.72 -0.60
CA GLU A 1096 5.78 6.65 0.76
C GLU A 1096 7.27 6.25 0.75
N GLU A 1097 7.70 5.40 -0.18
CA GLU A 1097 9.04 4.80 -0.22
C GLU A 1097 10.07 5.65 -1.01
N ASP A 1098 9.63 6.55 -1.89
CA ASP A 1098 10.52 7.33 -2.77
C ASP A 1098 10.27 8.86 -2.66
N PRO A 1099 11.12 9.62 -1.95
CA PRO A 1099 10.97 11.07 -1.81
C PRO A 1099 11.23 11.85 -3.12
N ASN A 1100 11.80 11.21 -4.15
CA ASN A 1100 12.02 11.79 -5.48
C ASN A 1100 10.85 11.50 -6.45
N SER A 1101 9.88 10.68 -6.04
CA SER A 1101 8.70 10.36 -6.86
C SER A 1101 7.83 11.59 -7.11
N SER A 1102 7.19 11.68 -8.27
CA SER A 1102 6.26 12.77 -8.61
C SER A 1102 4.92 12.71 -7.88
N ILE A 1103 4.71 11.65 -7.10
CA ILE A 1103 3.59 11.44 -6.18
C ILE A 1103 4.05 11.30 -4.72
N ALA A 1104 5.31 11.64 -4.41
CA ALA A 1104 5.83 11.59 -3.05
C ALA A 1104 4.92 12.35 -2.08
N GLY A 1105 4.61 11.74 -0.94
CA GLY A 1105 3.70 12.24 0.10
C GLY A 1105 2.21 12.15 -0.22
N MET A 1106 1.81 11.59 -1.37
CA MET A 1106 0.40 11.28 -1.65
C MET A 1106 -0.08 10.18 -0.68
N PRO A 1107 -1.15 10.40 0.09
CA PRO A 1107 -1.79 9.32 0.82
C PRO A 1107 -2.25 8.24 -0.15
N VAL A 1108 -1.95 6.96 0.12
CA VAL A 1108 -2.31 5.83 -0.74
C VAL A 1108 -2.88 4.69 0.09
N ILE A 1109 -3.60 3.77 -0.57
CA ILE A 1109 -4.04 2.52 0.07
C ILE A 1109 -2.84 1.56 0.09
N ARG A 1110 -2.42 1.12 1.28
CA ARG A 1110 -1.19 0.34 1.51
C ARG A 1110 -1.32 -1.15 1.17
N VAL A 1111 -1.77 -1.45 -0.05
CA VAL A 1111 -2.11 -2.81 -0.49
C VAL A 1111 -0.97 -3.82 -0.32
N TRP A 1112 0.28 -3.37 -0.36
CA TRP A 1112 1.46 -4.21 -0.21
C TRP A 1112 1.62 -4.82 1.18
N GLU A 1113 0.90 -4.34 2.18
CA GLU A 1113 0.87 -4.91 3.52
C GLU A 1113 0.03 -6.20 3.59
N ALA A 1114 -0.89 -6.43 2.64
CA ALA A 1114 -1.67 -7.66 2.58
C ALA A 1114 -0.80 -8.90 2.32
N LYS A 1115 -1.24 -10.08 2.78
CA LYS A 1115 -0.48 -11.32 2.62
C LYS A 1115 -0.23 -11.69 1.15
N ARG A 1116 -1.24 -11.44 0.31
CA ARG A 1116 -1.17 -11.60 -1.15
C ARG A 1116 -1.92 -10.48 -1.84
N VAL A 1117 -1.35 -9.91 -2.88
CA VAL A 1117 -1.95 -8.85 -3.70
C VAL A 1117 -2.14 -9.39 -5.11
N VAL A 1118 -3.29 -9.13 -5.72
CA VAL A 1118 -3.56 -9.43 -7.12
C VAL A 1118 -3.96 -8.14 -7.82
N VAL A 1119 -3.16 -7.71 -8.80
CA VAL A 1119 -3.42 -6.48 -9.55
C VAL A 1119 -4.00 -6.82 -10.92
N MET A 1120 -5.21 -6.32 -11.16
CA MET A 1120 -5.96 -6.50 -12.40
C MET A 1120 -5.87 -5.25 -13.28
N LYS A 1121 -5.20 -5.36 -14.43
CA LYS A 1121 -5.05 -4.26 -15.40
C LYS A 1121 -4.75 -4.79 -16.81
N ARG A 1122 -4.88 -3.93 -17.84
CA ARG A 1122 -4.67 -4.34 -19.25
C ARG A 1122 -3.22 -4.70 -19.58
N THR A 1123 -2.27 -3.88 -19.15
CA THR A 1123 -0.83 -4.01 -19.42
C THR A 1123 -0.03 -3.46 -18.23
N LEU A 1124 1.30 -3.61 -18.21
CA LEU A 1124 2.16 -3.00 -17.19
C LEU A 1124 2.33 -1.48 -17.31
N ALA A 1125 1.63 -0.81 -18.24
CA ALA A 1125 1.73 0.64 -18.44
C ALA A 1125 1.44 1.47 -17.19
N THR A 1126 2.06 2.65 -17.10
CA THR A 1126 1.93 3.58 -15.98
C THR A 1126 0.52 4.14 -15.82
N GLY A 1127 0.28 4.73 -14.64
CA GLY A 1127 -0.98 5.38 -14.29
C GLY A 1127 -1.08 6.78 -14.88
N TYR A 1128 -1.89 7.64 -14.26
CA TYR A 1128 -2.03 9.02 -14.72
C TYR A 1128 -0.77 9.84 -14.43
N ALA A 1129 -0.18 9.64 -13.25
CA ALA A 1129 1.04 10.33 -12.84
C ALA A 1129 2.26 9.99 -13.73
N GLY A 1130 2.14 8.96 -14.58
CA GLY A 1130 3.22 8.53 -15.47
C GLY A 1130 4.38 7.88 -14.72
N VAL A 1131 4.17 7.49 -13.46
CA VAL A 1131 5.15 6.81 -12.60
C VAL A 1131 4.90 5.31 -12.67
N ASP A 1132 5.97 4.53 -12.72
CA ASP A 1132 5.87 3.10 -12.53
C ASP A 1132 5.50 2.78 -11.07
N ASN A 1133 4.97 1.58 -10.84
CA ASN A 1133 4.47 1.19 -9.53
C ASN A 1133 5.32 0.02 -8.97
N PRO A 1134 6.14 0.26 -7.93
CA PRO A 1134 6.98 -0.77 -7.34
C PRO A 1134 6.19 -1.96 -6.79
N VAL A 1135 4.91 -1.77 -6.42
CA VAL A 1135 4.05 -2.85 -5.91
C VAL A 1135 3.93 -4.00 -6.92
N PHE A 1136 3.94 -3.72 -8.22
CA PHE A 1136 3.83 -4.76 -9.26
C PHE A 1136 5.01 -5.75 -9.27
N PHE A 1137 6.11 -5.40 -8.59
CA PHE A 1137 7.35 -6.16 -8.55
C PHE A 1137 7.64 -6.71 -7.15
N LYS A 1138 6.76 -6.46 -6.17
CA LYS A 1138 6.90 -7.01 -4.82
C LYS A 1138 6.56 -8.51 -4.81
N PRO A 1139 7.24 -9.32 -3.99
CA PRO A 1139 7.15 -10.79 -4.03
C PRO A 1139 5.77 -11.34 -3.62
N ASN A 1140 4.95 -10.57 -2.91
CA ASN A 1140 3.58 -10.92 -2.54
C ASN A 1140 2.54 -10.45 -3.57
N THR A 1141 2.96 -9.90 -4.72
CA THR A 1141 2.06 -9.34 -5.72
C THR A 1141 2.07 -10.13 -7.02
N ASP A 1142 0.88 -10.51 -7.46
CA ASP A 1142 0.63 -11.18 -8.73
C ASP A 1142 -0.12 -10.25 -9.70
N MET A 1143 0.25 -10.30 -10.98
CA MET A 1143 -0.38 -9.55 -12.05
C MET A 1143 -1.36 -10.43 -12.83
N LEU A 1144 -2.64 -10.06 -12.82
CA LEU A 1144 -3.68 -10.65 -13.66
C LEU A 1144 -3.99 -9.70 -14.81
N LEU A 1145 -3.32 -9.90 -15.94
CA LEU A 1145 -3.43 -8.98 -17.08
C LEU A 1145 -4.65 -9.30 -17.96
N GLY A 1146 -5.35 -8.24 -18.40
CA GLY A 1146 -6.46 -8.33 -19.33
C GLY A 1146 -7.43 -7.16 -19.23
N ASP A 1147 -8.47 -7.16 -20.06
CA ASP A 1147 -9.59 -6.24 -19.87
C ASP A 1147 -10.27 -6.53 -18.52
N ALA A 1148 -10.58 -5.48 -17.76
CA ALA A 1148 -11.09 -5.65 -16.39
C ALA A 1148 -12.46 -6.35 -16.36
N LYS A 1149 -13.31 -6.14 -17.36
CA LYS A 1149 -14.62 -6.81 -17.40
C LYS A 1149 -14.45 -8.30 -17.70
N ALA A 1150 -13.72 -8.62 -18.76
CA ALA A 1150 -13.49 -10.01 -19.15
C ALA A 1150 -12.82 -10.81 -18.02
N THR A 1151 -11.74 -10.27 -17.43
CA THR A 1151 -11.00 -10.97 -16.37
C THR A 1151 -11.80 -11.18 -15.09
N ILE A 1152 -12.68 -10.25 -14.71
CA ILE A 1152 -13.56 -10.42 -13.53
C ILE A 1152 -14.71 -11.39 -13.84
N GLU A 1153 -15.25 -11.38 -15.05
CA GLU A 1153 -16.27 -12.35 -15.48
C GLU A 1153 -15.70 -13.78 -15.49
N ASP A 1154 -14.48 -13.96 -16.00
CA ASP A 1154 -13.76 -15.24 -15.96
C ASP A 1154 -13.52 -15.68 -14.51
N LEU A 1155 -13.00 -14.77 -13.67
CA LEU A 1155 -12.79 -15.03 -12.25
C LEU A 1155 -14.08 -15.43 -11.52
N LEU A 1156 -15.19 -14.74 -11.80
CA LEU A 1156 -16.50 -15.07 -11.27
C LEU A 1156 -16.95 -16.47 -11.70
N GLY A 1157 -16.70 -16.84 -12.96
CA GLY A 1157 -16.96 -18.18 -13.49
C GLY A 1157 -16.21 -19.26 -12.70
N GLU A 1158 -14.91 -19.06 -12.48
CA GLU A 1158 -14.07 -19.99 -11.72
C GLU A 1158 -14.47 -20.10 -10.24
N VAL A 1159 -14.79 -18.97 -9.58
CA VAL A 1159 -15.29 -18.96 -8.21
C VAL A 1159 -16.62 -19.71 -8.10
N LYS A 1160 -17.53 -19.53 -9.06
CA LYS A 1160 -18.80 -20.27 -9.11
C LYS A 1160 -18.58 -21.76 -9.37
N ALA A 1161 -17.65 -22.12 -10.24
CA ALA A 1161 -17.29 -23.51 -10.51
C ALA A 1161 -16.75 -24.20 -9.25
N HIS A 1162 -15.88 -23.55 -8.48
CA HIS A 1162 -15.34 -24.09 -7.22
C HIS A 1162 -16.44 -24.51 -6.23
N TYR A 1163 -17.47 -23.67 -6.05
CA TYR A 1163 -18.56 -23.94 -5.12
C TYR A 1163 -19.70 -24.80 -5.71
N SER A 1164 -19.71 -25.06 -7.02
CA SER A 1164 -20.69 -25.95 -7.65
C SER A 1164 -20.25 -27.42 -7.63
N HIS A 1165 -18.95 -27.68 -7.46
CA HIS A 1165 -18.35 -29.02 -7.42
C HIS A 1165 -18.16 -29.59 -6.00
N LYS A 1166 -18.45 -28.81 -4.95
CA LYS A 1166 -18.57 -29.26 -3.55
C LYS A 1166 -20.03 -29.33 -3.17
#